data_AF-A0A2V8RMM9-F1
#
_entry.id   AF-A0A2V8RMM9-F1
#
_cell.length_a   1.000
_cell.length_b   1.000
_cell.length_c   1.000
_cell.angle_alpha   90.00
_cell.angle_beta   90.00
_cell.angle_gamma   90.00
#
_symmetry.space_group_name_H-M   'P 1'
#
loop_
_entity.id
_entity.type
_entity.pdbx_description
1 polymer ?
#
loop_
_entity_poly.entity_id
_entity_poly.type
_entity_poly.pdbx_seq_one_letter_code
_entity_poly.pdbx_strand_id
1 'polypeptide(L)'
;MELSNLVGQTLDSKYQIERELGHGGMGTVYLATHVGTERPVAVKVIAPQYMQRAEFVERFRREARAAGRLRHPNVVDVTDFGFTDIDTGRVAYLVMEYLDGCTLGEILEEEQNLPVGWTLDILEQVCSAVQEAHEQGIIHRDLKPDNIWLEPNQRGGYTVKVLDFGIAKLEAIQPVDTGEHEVRISASPTFSGSVNTTFGGSDTTAIHDSISPTMLAEAATLAGITDASTVAIAPKTKKPSIGSEAKTAIFPNVEGSIDDQETIGTQIISGAEDTDRSGSNHVTDQTEGENLATKDLTRVGAVLGTPLYMSPEQCSGRKLDARSDIYSLGVIAYQMLSGGTPFKGDFSKVMESHKFLPPPPLKAKKARKKLKRVIASALSKDPDQRPQTAEAFASELRSRSEGIFGLLRRAGMIYTEHMPKFIALSTFFHLPMALFTVILIISSFLKVSDSIDSTTANVLLGAAGAGLTVIGSFCAYLIIGTISWIVIQSLAVPLRPIRIRASLKEARRNWKRFAGAGILSFLLSVGIGIITCGIGFLVTSVLWTLLAPVVMMENLKGMEALRRSKALVKRSLATSIAAVALTFLIPFLSAGLISFVINITAKAVNSESSKVQKIANIVHDASLSPEEKAERAAQEASAEPKKDETINIGFGRGLTSKNKDMRTRVTDAVLESLLQVLLLPLQIITTSFTSIIIALLYLKTRLAGGESLQDLLSKFEETDRPRKKWQERVRQRLIQSGRLTTTSRP
;
A
#
# COMPACT_ATOMS: atom_id res chain seq x y z
N MET A 1 -44.25 -6.81 -18.20
CA MET A 1 -44.22 -6.13 -19.52
C MET A 1 -42.75 -6.03 -19.88
N GLU A 2 -42.30 -6.83 -20.84
CA GLU A 2 -40.88 -7.21 -20.93
C GLU A 2 -40.07 -6.27 -21.82
N LEU A 3 -38.81 -6.06 -21.44
CA LEU A 3 -37.78 -5.43 -22.28
C LEU A 3 -37.08 -6.47 -23.19
N SER A 4 -37.46 -7.75 -23.10
CA SER A 4 -36.83 -8.91 -23.76
C SER A 4 -36.66 -8.77 -25.28
N ASN A 5 -37.56 -8.02 -25.95
CA ASN A 5 -37.59 -7.87 -27.40
C ASN A 5 -36.69 -6.72 -27.95
N LEU A 6 -35.80 -6.15 -27.14
CA LEU A 6 -34.84 -5.11 -27.56
C LEU A 6 -33.59 -5.67 -28.28
N VAL A 7 -33.32 -6.97 -28.17
CA VAL A 7 -32.15 -7.61 -28.79
C VAL A 7 -32.23 -7.50 -30.32
N GLY A 8 -31.13 -7.13 -30.97
CA GLY A 8 -31.04 -6.87 -32.42
C GLY A 8 -31.51 -5.46 -32.84
N GLN A 9 -32.19 -4.71 -31.98
CA GLN A 9 -32.60 -3.33 -32.27
C GLN A 9 -31.44 -2.33 -32.13
N THR A 10 -31.56 -1.13 -32.72
CA THR A 10 -30.58 -0.04 -32.56
C THR A 10 -31.19 1.13 -31.80
N LEU A 11 -30.80 1.29 -30.53
CA LEU A 11 -31.29 2.32 -29.63
C LEU A 11 -30.71 3.70 -30.00
N ASP A 12 -31.59 4.72 -30.08
CA ASP A 12 -31.26 6.10 -30.46
C ASP A 12 -30.43 6.24 -31.75
N SER A 13 -30.57 5.28 -32.68
CA SER A 13 -29.75 5.14 -33.89
C SER A 13 -28.22 5.06 -33.66
N LYS A 14 -27.79 4.77 -32.43
CA LYS A 14 -26.38 4.78 -31.98
C LYS A 14 -25.90 3.43 -31.44
N TYR A 15 -26.76 2.69 -30.72
CA TYR A 15 -26.36 1.53 -29.92
C TYR A 15 -27.11 0.28 -30.36
N GLN A 16 -26.45 -0.59 -31.12
CA GLN A 16 -27.01 -1.86 -31.56
C GLN A 16 -26.97 -2.87 -30.41
N ILE A 17 -28.14 -3.29 -29.91
CA ILE A 17 -28.29 -4.19 -28.78
C ILE A 17 -27.96 -5.63 -29.21
N GLU A 18 -26.99 -6.27 -28.57
CA GLU A 18 -26.47 -7.60 -28.96
C GLU A 18 -27.06 -8.72 -28.11
N ARG A 19 -27.05 -8.57 -26.78
CA ARG A 19 -27.57 -9.55 -25.82
C ARG A 19 -27.84 -8.90 -24.46
N GLU A 20 -28.67 -9.56 -23.65
CA GLU A 20 -28.81 -9.22 -22.24
C GLU A 20 -27.52 -9.55 -21.45
N LEU A 21 -27.20 -8.71 -20.47
CA LEU A 21 -26.18 -8.94 -19.43
C LEU A 21 -26.83 -9.23 -18.08
N GLY A 22 -28.01 -8.67 -17.80
CA GLY A 22 -28.86 -9.05 -16.67
C GLY A 22 -29.96 -8.01 -16.38
N HIS A 23 -31.02 -8.45 -15.71
CA HIS A 23 -32.14 -7.58 -15.31
C HIS A 23 -32.06 -7.15 -13.83
N GLY A 24 -32.71 -6.03 -13.51
CA GLY A 24 -32.88 -5.53 -12.14
C GLY A 24 -34.27 -4.95 -11.91
N GLY A 25 -34.49 -4.33 -10.75
CA GLY A 25 -35.82 -3.84 -10.35
C GLY A 25 -36.38 -2.71 -11.22
N MET A 26 -35.52 -1.81 -11.73
CA MET A 26 -35.91 -0.65 -12.54
C MET A 26 -35.75 -0.84 -14.06
N GLY A 27 -35.15 -1.93 -14.53
CA GLY A 27 -34.81 -2.11 -15.94
C GLY A 27 -33.74 -3.18 -16.19
N THR A 28 -33.26 -3.26 -17.43
CA THR A 28 -32.35 -4.32 -17.92
C THR A 28 -31.05 -3.73 -18.46
N VAL A 29 -29.93 -4.43 -18.25
CA VAL A 29 -28.61 -4.09 -18.80
C VAL A 29 -28.31 -5.00 -19.98
N TYR A 30 -27.90 -4.40 -21.09
CA TYR A 30 -27.52 -5.09 -22.32
C TYR A 30 -26.07 -4.82 -22.70
N LEU A 31 -25.45 -5.79 -23.38
CA LEU A 31 -24.29 -5.53 -24.22
C LEU A 31 -24.80 -4.92 -25.52
N ALA A 32 -24.17 -3.85 -25.96
CA ALA A 32 -24.45 -3.20 -27.24
C ALA A 32 -23.17 -2.70 -27.89
N THR A 33 -23.11 -2.67 -29.22
CA THR A 33 -22.05 -1.98 -29.95
C THR A 33 -22.49 -0.57 -30.33
N HIS A 34 -21.66 0.42 -30.00
CA HIS A 34 -21.84 1.79 -30.50
C HIS A 34 -21.45 1.87 -31.99
N VAL A 35 -22.46 1.97 -32.84
CA VAL A 35 -22.38 1.88 -34.32
C VAL A 35 -21.36 2.88 -34.90
N GLY A 36 -21.25 4.08 -34.33
CA GLY A 36 -20.33 5.12 -34.81
C GLY A 36 -18.86 4.93 -34.42
N THR A 37 -18.51 3.95 -33.58
CA THR A 37 -17.12 3.69 -33.18
C THR A 37 -16.73 2.21 -33.09
N GLU A 38 -17.63 1.28 -33.40
CA GLU A 38 -17.40 -0.17 -33.34
C GLU A 38 -16.85 -0.63 -31.98
N ARG A 39 -17.44 -0.12 -30.88
CA ARG A 39 -17.02 -0.43 -29.50
C ARG A 39 -18.16 -1.05 -28.69
N PRO A 40 -17.89 -2.11 -27.91
CA PRO A 40 -18.84 -2.63 -26.94
C PRO A 40 -19.03 -1.63 -25.79
N VAL A 41 -20.28 -1.48 -25.37
CA VAL A 41 -20.74 -0.67 -24.24
C VAL A 41 -21.83 -1.42 -23.48
N ALA A 42 -21.96 -1.15 -22.17
CA ALA A 42 -23.07 -1.64 -21.37
C ALA A 42 -24.19 -0.59 -21.36
N VAL A 43 -25.38 -0.94 -21.85
CA VAL A 43 -26.53 -0.04 -21.94
C VAL A 43 -27.61 -0.48 -20.96
N LYS A 44 -27.86 0.35 -19.94
CA LYS A 44 -28.88 0.12 -18.91
C LYS A 44 -30.17 0.85 -19.30
N VAL A 45 -31.19 0.10 -19.73
CA VAL A 45 -32.48 0.61 -20.20
C VAL A 45 -33.51 0.53 -19.07
N ILE A 46 -34.08 1.68 -18.72
CA ILE A 46 -35.07 1.84 -17.65
C ILE A 46 -36.49 1.66 -18.21
N ALA A 47 -37.29 0.83 -17.56
CA ALA A 47 -38.60 0.42 -18.07
C ALA A 47 -39.61 1.60 -18.22
N PRO A 48 -40.52 1.58 -19.22
CA PRO A 48 -41.43 2.69 -19.50
C PRO A 48 -42.30 3.16 -18.32
N GLN A 49 -42.63 2.24 -17.41
CA GLN A 49 -43.40 2.52 -16.19
C GLN A 49 -42.78 3.62 -15.30
N TYR A 50 -41.46 3.84 -15.35
CA TYR A 50 -40.79 4.91 -14.62
C TYR A 50 -40.80 6.25 -15.38
N MET A 51 -40.90 6.22 -16.72
CA MET A 51 -40.89 7.42 -17.56
C MET A 51 -42.17 8.25 -17.47
N GLN A 52 -43.27 7.65 -17.01
CA GLN A 52 -44.54 8.33 -16.77
C GLN A 52 -44.49 9.34 -15.60
N ARG A 53 -43.47 9.27 -14.73
CA ARG A 53 -43.33 10.14 -13.55
C ARG A 53 -42.33 11.27 -13.81
N ALA A 54 -42.80 12.51 -13.94
CA ALA A 54 -41.95 13.67 -14.19
C ALA A 54 -40.80 13.82 -13.17
N GLU A 55 -41.08 13.61 -11.88
CA GLU A 55 -40.06 13.63 -10.81
C GLU A 55 -38.96 12.57 -11.01
N PHE A 56 -39.30 11.40 -11.54
CA PHE A 56 -38.32 10.35 -11.86
C PHE A 56 -37.42 10.80 -13.00
N VAL A 57 -38.01 11.37 -14.07
CA VAL A 57 -37.25 11.88 -15.23
C VAL A 57 -36.28 12.99 -14.83
N GLU A 58 -36.68 13.91 -13.95
CA GLU A 58 -35.79 14.93 -13.40
C GLU A 58 -34.71 14.35 -12.49
N ARG A 59 -35.06 13.42 -11.59
CA ARG A 59 -34.09 12.75 -10.73
C ARG A 59 -33.07 11.96 -11.57
N PHE A 60 -33.51 11.22 -12.59
CA PHE A 60 -32.65 10.47 -13.51
C PHE A 60 -31.66 11.40 -14.21
N ARG A 61 -32.15 12.49 -14.81
CA ARG A 61 -31.29 13.52 -15.42
C ARG A 61 -30.28 14.11 -14.44
N ARG A 62 -30.60 14.23 -13.15
CA ARG A 62 -29.66 14.73 -12.14
C ARG A 62 -28.61 13.69 -11.74
N GLU A 63 -29.01 12.48 -11.36
CA GLU A 63 -28.04 11.47 -10.92
C GLU A 63 -27.16 10.99 -12.10
N ALA A 64 -27.69 10.84 -13.32
CA ALA A 64 -26.90 10.49 -14.52
C ALA A 64 -25.85 11.57 -14.87
N ARG A 65 -26.22 12.86 -14.75
CA ARG A 65 -25.27 13.99 -14.90
C ARG A 65 -24.24 14.07 -13.78
N ALA A 66 -24.50 13.47 -12.61
CA ALA A 66 -23.52 13.36 -11.53
C ALA A 66 -22.54 12.21 -11.83
N ALA A 67 -23.05 11.04 -12.23
CA ALA A 67 -22.23 9.89 -12.61
C ALA A 67 -21.29 10.21 -13.79
N GLY A 68 -21.78 10.83 -14.87
CA GLY A 68 -20.94 11.23 -16.02
C GLY A 68 -19.87 12.32 -15.75
N ARG A 69 -19.81 12.87 -14.52
CA ARG A 69 -18.72 13.76 -14.07
C ARG A 69 -17.64 13.02 -13.28
N LEU A 70 -18.00 11.90 -12.66
CA LEU A 70 -17.14 11.10 -11.80
C LEU A 70 -16.16 10.29 -12.66
N ARG A 71 -14.89 10.70 -12.71
CA ARG A 71 -13.87 10.13 -13.61
C ARG A 71 -12.65 9.66 -12.82
N HIS A 72 -12.68 8.40 -12.40
CA HIS A 72 -11.66 7.73 -11.59
C HIS A 72 -11.39 6.33 -12.15
N PRO A 73 -10.14 5.81 -12.17
CA PRO A 73 -9.81 4.52 -12.79
C PRO A 73 -10.63 3.34 -12.24
N ASN A 74 -11.01 3.39 -10.96
CA ASN A 74 -11.81 2.37 -10.29
C ASN A 74 -13.32 2.66 -10.21
N VAL A 75 -13.82 3.58 -11.04
CA VAL A 75 -15.27 3.84 -11.22
C VAL A 75 -15.65 3.48 -12.66
N VAL A 76 -16.87 3.00 -12.87
CA VAL A 76 -17.42 2.80 -14.23
C VAL A 76 -17.66 4.14 -14.94
N ASP A 77 -17.01 4.38 -16.09
CA ASP A 77 -17.20 5.64 -16.86
C ASP A 77 -18.57 5.64 -17.54
N VAL A 78 -19.37 6.67 -17.22
CA VAL A 78 -20.70 6.89 -17.79
C VAL A 78 -20.57 7.88 -18.94
N THR A 79 -20.83 7.41 -20.16
CA THR A 79 -20.42 8.08 -21.41
C THR A 79 -21.55 8.86 -22.09
N ASP A 80 -22.78 8.33 -22.10
CA ASP A 80 -23.99 8.99 -22.62
C ASP A 80 -25.21 8.65 -21.74
N PHE A 81 -26.25 9.47 -21.81
CA PHE A 81 -27.58 9.13 -21.30
C PHE A 81 -28.65 9.80 -22.17
N GLY A 82 -29.74 9.09 -22.43
CA GLY A 82 -30.78 9.58 -23.32
C GLY A 82 -32.18 9.09 -22.98
N PHE A 83 -33.12 9.54 -23.80
CA PHE A 83 -34.52 9.18 -23.74
C PHE A 83 -34.97 8.92 -25.18
N THR A 84 -35.42 7.72 -25.46
CA THR A 84 -35.91 7.33 -26.79
C THR A 84 -37.26 6.64 -26.63
N ASP A 85 -38.05 6.66 -27.69
CA ASP A 85 -39.30 5.93 -27.76
C ASP A 85 -39.04 4.58 -28.45
N ILE A 86 -39.61 3.52 -27.89
CA ILE A 86 -39.60 2.16 -28.44
C ILE A 86 -41.06 1.68 -28.58
N ASP A 87 -41.30 0.53 -29.21
CA ASP A 87 -42.66 0.02 -29.50
C ASP A 87 -43.55 -0.10 -28.25
N THR A 88 -42.95 -0.32 -27.07
CA THR A 88 -43.64 -0.43 -25.78
C THR A 88 -43.76 0.89 -25.00
N GLY A 89 -43.37 2.01 -25.61
CA GLY A 89 -43.43 3.36 -25.05
C GLY A 89 -42.05 3.99 -24.81
N ARG A 90 -42.03 5.12 -24.09
CA ARG A 90 -40.78 5.86 -23.83
C ARG A 90 -39.89 5.15 -22.81
N VAL A 91 -38.61 5.05 -23.09
CA VAL A 91 -37.57 4.57 -22.16
C VAL A 91 -36.50 5.64 -21.90
N ALA A 92 -35.80 5.53 -20.78
CA ALA A 92 -34.51 6.18 -20.57
C ALA A 92 -33.40 5.14 -20.67
N TYR A 93 -32.22 5.55 -21.14
CA TYR A 93 -31.04 4.69 -21.20
C TYR A 93 -29.80 5.39 -20.62
N LEU A 94 -28.89 4.60 -20.08
CA LEU A 94 -27.60 5.01 -19.56
C LEU A 94 -26.50 4.16 -20.19
N VAL A 95 -25.46 4.79 -20.76
CA VAL A 95 -24.39 4.11 -21.49
C VAL A 95 -23.11 4.14 -20.67
N MET A 96 -22.56 2.97 -20.41
CA MET A 96 -21.42 2.72 -19.55
C MET A 96 -20.33 2.00 -20.35
N GLU A 97 -19.08 2.07 -19.91
CA GLU A 97 -18.05 1.15 -20.43
C GLU A 97 -18.47 -0.31 -20.20
N TYR A 98 -18.27 -1.17 -21.21
CA TYR A 98 -18.41 -2.62 -21.01
C TYR A 98 -17.21 -3.13 -20.22
N LEU A 99 -17.46 -4.01 -19.25
CA LEU A 99 -16.43 -4.61 -18.40
C LEU A 99 -16.41 -6.11 -18.63
N ASP A 100 -15.26 -6.65 -18.98
CA ASP A 100 -15.02 -8.09 -19.12
C ASP A 100 -14.40 -8.62 -17.81
N GLY A 101 -15.05 -9.58 -17.16
CA GLY A 101 -14.70 -10.03 -15.81
C GLY A 101 -15.90 -10.50 -15.00
N CYS A 102 -15.81 -10.43 -13.68
CA CYS A 102 -16.85 -10.87 -12.75
C CYS A 102 -17.02 -9.91 -11.57
N THR A 103 -18.14 -10.03 -10.85
CA THR A 103 -18.42 -9.33 -9.60
C THR A 103 -17.64 -9.92 -8.42
N LEU A 104 -17.48 -9.11 -7.36
CA LEU A 104 -17.04 -9.60 -6.06
C LEU A 104 -18.11 -10.49 -5.40
N GLY A 105 -19.36 -10.46 -5.87
CA GLY A 105 -20.43 -11.38 -5.44
C GLY A 105 -20.09 -12.81 -5.81
N GLU A 106 -19.96 -13.09 -7.11
CA GLU A 106 -19.63 -14.41 -7.67
C GLU A 106 -18.34 -14.99 -7.05
N ILE A 107 -17.27 -14.18 -6.95
CA ILE A 107 -16.01 -14.57 -6.30
C ILE A 107 -16.21 -15.00 -4.83
N LEU A 108 -17.13 -14.37 -4.10
CA LEU A 108 -17.42 -14.70 -2.69
C LEU A 108 -18.36 -15.89 -2.53
N GLU A 109 -19.09 -16.29 -3.58
CA GLU A 109 -19.85 -17.54 -3.63
C GLU A 109 -18.91 -18.73 -3.93
N GLU A 110 -17.97 -18.57 -4.85
CA GLU A 110 -16.96 -19.59 -5.21
C GLU A 110 -15.91 -19.83 -4.10
N GLU A 111 -15.11 -18.81 -3.75
CA GLU A 111 -13.97 -18.96 -2.82
C GLU A 111 -14.41 -18.99 -1.34
N GLN A 112 -15.64 -18.57 -1.05
CA GLN A 112 -16.22 -18.30 0.28
C GLN A 112 -15.48 -17.21 1.08
N ASN A 113 -14.15 -17.26 1.22
CA ASN A 113 -13.37 -16.28 2.00
C ASN A 113 -11.99 -16.02 1.39
N LEU A 114 -11.67 -14.74 1.20
CA LEU A 114 -10.49 -14.28 0.49
C LEU A 114 -9.25 -14.13 1.42
N PRO A 115 -8.04 -14.33 0.88
CA PRO A 115 -6.81 -14.02 1.60
C PRO A 115 -6.73 -12.54 1.99
N VAL A 116 -6.24 -12.26 3.21
CA VAL A 116 -6.07 -10.89 3.75
C VAL A 116 -5.32 -9.94 2.79
N GLY A 117 -4.43 -10.47 1.93
CA GLY A 117 -3.78 -9.68 0.88
C GLY A 117 -4.75 -9.14 -0.16
N TRP A 118 -5.60 -10.00 -0.73
CA TRP A 118 -6.61 -9.65 -1.73
C TRP A 118 -7.67 -8.71 -1.14
N THR A 119 -8.15 -9.00 0.08
CA THR A 119 -9.07 -8.11 0.79
C THR A 119 -8.55 -6.67 0.89
N LEU A 120 -7.25 -6.51 1.13
CA LEU A 120 -6.60 -5.20 1.28
C LEU A 120 -6.20 -4.53 -0.03
N ASP A 121 -6.26 -5.25 -1.15
CA ASP A 121 -6.04 -4.71 -2.50
C ASP A 121 -7.37 -4.18 -3.03
N ILE A 122 -8.37 -5.07 -3.09
CA ILE A 122 -9.73 -4.76 -3.54
C ILE A 122 -10.32 -3.59 -2.75
N LEU A 123 -10.28 -3.63 -1.41
CA LEU A 123 -10.83 -2.54 -0.59
C LEU A 123 -10.06 -1.22 -0.74
N GLU A 124 -8.77 -1.23 -1.10
CA GLU A 124 -8.03 0.02 -1.37
C GLU A 124 -8.54 0.67 -2.67
N GLN A 125 -8.72 -0.13 -3.72
CA GLN A 125 -9.25 0.32 -5.00
C GLN A 125 -10.70 0.82 -4.88
N VAL A 126 -11.56 0.07 -4.18
CA VAL A 126 -12.95 0.48 -3.89
C VAL A 126 -12.98 1.76 -3.03
N CYS A 127 -12.17 1.85 -1.97
CA CYS A 127 -12.12 3.06 -1.14
C CYS A 127 -11.63 4.29 -1.91
N SER A 128 -10.73 4.14 -2.88
CA SER A 128 -10.29 5.24 -3.75
C SER A 128 -11.45 5.76 -4.63
N ALA A 129 -12.22 4.84 -5.23
CA ALA A 129 -13.41 5.18 -6.01
C ALA A 129 -14.49 5.89 -5.18
N VAL A 130 -14.77 5.37 -3.98
CA VAL A 130 -15.75 5.92 -3.05
C VAL A 130 -15.30 7.28 -2.49
N GLN A 131 -14.00 7.46 -2.24
CA GLN A 131 -13.42 8.74 -1.78
C GLN A 131 -13.61 9.86 -2.81
N GLU A 132 -13.27 9.62 -4.09
CA GLU A 132 -13.49 10.61 -5.17
C GLU A 132 -14.97 10.98 -5.28
N ALA A 133 -15.88 10.00 -5.19
CA ALA A 133 -17.32 10.26 -5.18
C ALA A 133 -17.74 11.14 -4.01
N HIS A 134 -17.25 10.86 -2.80
CA HIS A 134 -17.51 11.65 -1.59
C HIS A 134 -17.00 13.09 -1.70
N GLU A 135 -15.83 13.30 -2.31
CA GLU A 135 -15.28 14.65 -2.56
C GLU A 135 -16.11 15.45 -3.58
N GLN A 136 -16.79 14.78 -4.52
CA GLN A 136 -17.78 15.39 -5.41
C GLN A 136 -19.21 15.47 -4.79
N GLY A 137 -19.39 15.09 -3.53
CA GLY A 137 -20.68 15.10 -2.81
C GLY A 137 -21.63 13.96 -3.19
N ILE A 138 -21.15 12.94 -3.90
CA ILE A 138 -21.91 11.77 -4.34
C ILE A 138 -21.74 10.65 -3.31
N ILE A 139 -22.83 10.24 -2.68
CA ILE A 139 -22.88 9.07 -1.77
C ILE A 139 -23.42 7.89 -2.59
N HIS A 140 -22.76 6.73 -2.51
CA HIS A 140 -23.10 5.54 -3.30
C HIS A 140 -24.40 4.88 -2.84
N ARG A 141 -24.62 4.76 -1.52
CA ARG A 141 -25.83 4.25 -0.82
C ARG A 141 -26.06 2.75 -0.95
N ASP A 142 -25.84 2.13 -2.11
CA ASP A 142 -25.99 0.68 -2.32
C ASP A 142 -24.64 -0.04 -2.50
N LEU A 143 -23.71 0.09 -1.55
CA LEU A 143 -22.43 -0.64 -1.64
C LEU A 143 -22.60 -2.10 -1.21
N LYS A 144 -22.40 -3.01 -2.16
CA LYS A 144 -22.48 -4.47 -2.02
C LYS A 144 -21.50 -5.14 -3.00
N PRO A 145 -21.13 -6.42 -2.81
CA PRO A 145 -20.19 -7.15 -3.69
C PRO A 145 -20.59 -7.12 -5.18
N ASP A 146 -21.88 -7.21 -5.47
CA ASP A 146 -22.45 -7.22 -6.83
C ASP A 146 -22.19 -5.90 -7.59
N ASN A 147 -22.02 -4.79 -6.86
CA ASN A 147 -21.70 -3.47 -7.42
C ASN A 147 -20.17 -3.19 -7.48
N ILE A 148 -19.35 -4.23 -7.28
CA ILE A 148 -17.88 -4.18 -7.33
C ILE A 148 -17.40 -5.22 -8.35
N TRP A 149 -16.96 -4.77 -9.52
CA TRP A 149 -16.46 -5.61 -10.60
C TRP A 149 -14.94 -5.79 -10.53
N LEU A 150 -14.42 -6.94 -10.94
CA LEU A 150 -13.00 -7.24 -11.09
C LEU A 150 -12.72 -7.60 -12.56
N GLU A 151 -12.09 -6.66 -13.27
CA GLU A 151 -11.66 -6.80 -14.66
C GLU A 151 -10.23 -7.38 -14.71
N PRO A 152 -9.96 -8.51 -15.41
CA PRO A 152 -8.61 -9.03 -15.57
C PRO A 152 -7.69 -8.05 -16.32
N ASN A 153 -6.57 -7.68 -15.71
CA ASN A 153 -5.60 -6.78 -16.34
C ASN A 153 -4.53 -7.55 -17.13
N GLN A 154 -4.00 -6.91 -18.18
CA GLN A 154 -2.97 -7.46 -19.10
C GLN A 154 -1.61 -7.79 -18.45
N ARG A 155 -1.51 -7.83 -17.12
CA ARG A 155 -0.31 -8.14 -16.34
C ARG A 155 -0.52 -9.31 -15.36
N GLY A 156 -1.63 -10.03 -15.46
CA GLY A 156 -1.94 -11.18 -14.60
C GLY A 156 -2.44 -10.81 -13.20
N GLY A 157 -3.09 -9.64 -13.07
CA GLY A 157 -3.87 -9.25 -11.90
C GLY A 157 -5.26 -8.76 -12.31
N TYR A 158 -5.91 -7.96 -11.47
CA TYR A 158 -7.20 -7.34 -11.77
C TYR A 158 -7.18 -5.81 -11.59
N THR A 159 -8.18 -5.14 -12.18
CA THR A 159 -8.58 -3.76 -11.90
C THR A 159 -9.97 -3.81 -11.28
N VAL A 160 -10.19 -3.16 -10.14
CA VAL A 160 -11.54 -3.06 -9.55
C VAL A 160 -12.30 -1.89 -10.15
N LYS A 161 -13.59 -2.07 -10.47
CA LYS A 161 -14.52 -1.02 -10.91
C LYS A 161 -15.75 -1.01 -10.00
N VAL A 162 -16.11 0.16 -9.47
CA VAL A 162 -17.33 0.34 -8.66
C VAL A 162 -18.45 0.91 -9.53
N LEU A 163 -19.64 0.30 -9.43
CA LEU A 163 -20.79 0.53 -10.31
C LEU A 163 -21.86 1.46 -9.68
N ASP A 164 -22.88 1.86 -10.45
CA ASP A 164 -24.18 2.39 -9.98
C ASP A 164 -24.20 3.57 -8.96
N PHE A 165 -23.14 4.37 -8.87
CA PHE A 165 -23.03 5.52 -7.94
C PHE A 165 -24.28 6.42 -7.90
N GLY A 166 -24.98 6.42 -6.77
CA GLY A 166 -26.11 7.30 -6.48
C GLY A 166 -27.43 6.90 -7.15
N ILE A 167 -27.40 6.06 -8.19
CA ILE A 167 -28.52 5.66 -9.04
C ILE A 167 -29.63 4.96 -8.23
N ALA A 168 -29.28 4.19 -7.19
CA ALA A 168 -30.24 3.56 -6.27
C ALA A 168 -31.23 4.55 -5.58
N LYS A 169 -30.98 5.86 -5.61
CA LYS A 169 -31.96 6.87 -5.14
C LYS A 169 -33.17 7.03 -6.08
N LEU A 170 -33.12 6.49 -7.29
CA LEU A 170 -34.23 6.54 -8.27
C LEU A 170 -35.36 5.58 -7.91
N GLU A 171 -35.03 4.45 -7.28
CA GLU A 171 -35.95 3.36 -6.94
C GLU A 171 -36.88 3.71 -5.77
N ALA A 172 -36.44 4.63 -4.88
CA ALA A 172 -37.13 5.02 -3.66
C ALA A 172 -38.32 5.99 -3.87
N ILE A 173 -39.20 5.70 -4.84
CA ILE A 173 -40.52 6.36 -4.98
C ILE A 173 -41.58 5.38 -4.47
N GLN A 174 -42.10 5.64 -3.26
CA GLN A 174 -43.20 4.86 -2.70
C GLN A 174 -44.42 4.85 -3.64
N PRO A 175 -45.22 3.76 -3.66
CA PRO A 175 -46.58 3.84 -4.18
C PRO A 175 -47.35 4.91 -3.39
N VAL A 176 -48.06 5.79 -4.09
CA VAL A 176 -49.08 6.63 -3.45
C VAL A 176 -50.25 5.72 -3.12
N ASP A 177 -50.70 5.75 -1.87
CA ASP A 177 -51.83 4.96 -1.42
C ASP A 177 -53.14 5.55 -1.98
N THR A 178 -53.90 4.74 -2.71
CA THR A 178 -55.13 5.15 -3.40
C THR A 178 -56.31 4.34 -2.90
N GLY A 179 -56.76 4.59 -1.66
CA GLY A 179 -57.79 3.79 -1.01
C GLY A 179 -58.33 4.35 0.32
N GLU A 180 -58.99 5.51 0.27
CA GLU A 180 -60.11 5.99 1.12
C GLU A 180 -60.16 5.75 2.66
N HIS A 181 -60.52 6.83 3.39
CA HIS A 181 -60.85 6.92 4.82
C HIS A 181 -59.69 6.72 5.85
N GLU A 182 -59.70 7.34 7.04
CA GLU A 182 -60.70 8.19 7.71
C GLU A 182 -60.04 9.42 8.39
N VAL A 183 -60.69 10.59 8.38
CA VAL A 183 -60.15 11.81 9.01
C VAL A 183 -60.38 11.80 10.51
N ARG A 184 -59.32 11.56 11.30
CA ARG A 184 -59.38 11.62 12.76
C ARG A 184 -58.69 12.86 13.32
N ILE A 185 -59.49 13.88 13.61
CA ILE A 185 -59.04 15.10 14.32
C ILE A 185 -58.61 14.71 15.75
N SER A 186 -57.42 15.13 16.16
CA SER A 186 -56.96 15.07 17.56
C SER A 186 -56.18 16.33 17.91
N ALA A 187 -56.28 16.77 19.17
CA ALA A 187 -56.05 18.17 19.55
C ALA A 187 -54.59 18.53 19.87
N SER A 188 -54.23 19.79 19.62
CA SER A 188 -53.01 20.42 20.15
C SER A 188 -53.14 20.70 21.64
N PRO A 189 -52.13 20.38 22.48
CA PRO A 189 -52.05 20.90 23.84
C PRO A 189 -51.63 22.39 23.82
N THR A 190 -52.19 23.17 24.76
CA THR A 190 -51.94 24.61 24.95
C THR A 190 -51.57 24.86 26.44
N PHE A 191 -50.98 26.04 26.78
CA PHE A 191 -50.48 26.43 28.13
C PHE A 191 -49.22 25.64 28.57
N SER A 192 -48.27 26.13 29.39
CA SER A 192 -47.89 27.45 29.96
C SER A 192 -46.46 27.33 30.57
N GLY A 193 -45.64 28.34 30.86
CA GLY A 193 -45.72 29.81 30.72
C GLY A 193 -44.65 30.52 31.58
N SER A 194 -44.88 31.80 31.92
CA SER A 194 -44.09 32.68 32.81
C SER A 194 -42.70 33.19 32.35
N VAL A 195 -42.66 34.52 32.17
CA VAL A 195 -41.50 35.40 31.95
C VAL A 195 -40.55 35.46 33.16
N ASN A 196 -39.27 35.77 32.93
CA ASN A 196 -38.51 36.69 33.79
C ASN A 196 -37.39 37.41 33.00
N THR A 197 -37.09 38.67 33.33
CA THR A 197 -36.26 39.58 32.51
C THR A 197 -35.21 40.35 33.31
N THR A 198 -33.96 40.43 32.82
CA THR A 198 -33.00 41.45 33.30
C THR A 198 -32.11 42.02 32.18
N PHE A 199 -32.31 43.31 31.95
CA PHE A 199 -31.60 44.33 31.17
C PHE A 199 -30.10 44.21 30.81
N GLY A 200 -29.76 44.83 29.65
CA GLY A 200 -28.54 45.61 29.42
C GLY A 200 -27.63 45.12 28.27
N GLY A 201 -27.42 45.85 27.16
CA GLY A 201 -28.00 47.12 26.69
C GLY A 201 -27.33 47.62 25.38
N SER A 202 -28.03 48.49 24.64
CA SER A 202 -27.56 49.52 23.64
C SER A 202 -26.32 49.31 22.73
N ASP A 203 -26.29 49.70 21.45
CA ASP A 203 -27.34 50.32 20.60
C ASP A 203 -27.03 50.35 19.08
N THR A 204 -28.05 50.12 18.25
CA THR A 204 -28.23 50.61 16.84
C THR A 204 -27.21 50.18 15.73
N THR A 205 -27.46 50.27 14.41
CA THR A 205 -28.55 50.87 13.58
C THR A 205 -29.02 49.94 12.43
N ALA A 206 -30.25 50.17 11.94
CA ALA A 206 -30.88 49.86 10.61
C ALA A 206 -30.24 48.81 9.65
N ILE A 207 -30.94 47.79 9.13
CA ILE A 207 -32.23 47.72 8.40
C ILE A 207 -32.19 48.36 6.99
N HIS A 208 -32.19 47.54 5.93
CA HIS A 208 -33.25 47.56 4.91
C HIS A 208 -33.30 46.30 4.04
N ASP A 209 -34.49 45.87 3.63
CA ASP A 209 -34.72 44.86 2.59
C ASP A 209 -34.66 45.47 1.17
N SER A 210 -34.30 44.68 0.14
CA SER A 210 -35.24 44.23 -0.92
C SER A 210 -34.59 43.66 -2.20
N ILE A 211 -35.20 42.58 -2.70
CA ILE A 211 -35.66 42.27 -4.07
C ILE A 211 -34.75 42.57 -5.31
N SER A 212 -34.64 41.53 -6.14
CA SER A 212 -34.31 41.35 -7.60
C SER A 212 -34.78 42.43 -8.61
N PRO A 213 -34.68 42.26 -9.97
CA PRO A 213 -33.89 41.35 -10.84
C PRO A 213 -33.18 42.06 -12.04
N THR A 214 -32.40 41.35 -12.87
CA THR A 214 -31.95 41.78 -14.23
C THR A 214 -31.26 40.62 -14.98
N MET A 215 -31.23 40.45 -16.32
CA MET A 215 -32.23 40.47 -17.41
C MET A 215 -31.54 39.88 -18.68
N LEU A 216 -32.29 39.60 -19.78
CA LEU A 216 -31.71 39.27 -21.10
C LEU A 216 -31.59 40.53 -22.00
N ALA A 217 -30.54 40.58 -22.83
CA ALA A 217 -30.45 41.13 -24.21
C ALA A 217 -28.97 41.04 -24.66
N GLU A 218 -28.50 40.66 -25.87
CA GLU A 218 -29.02 40.52 -27.25
C GLU A 218 -28.56 41.65 -28.22
N ALA A 219 -28.09 41.27 -29.43
CA ALA A 219 -27.51 42.12 -30.50
C ALA A 219 -26.18 42.87 -30.13
N ALA A 220 -25.34 43.48 -30.99
CA ALA A 220 -25.20 43.63 -32.45
C ALA A 220 -23.75 44.13 -32.82
N THR A 221 -23.21 44.21 -34.04
CA THR A 221 -23.37 43.48 -35.33
C THR A 221 -22.32 43.94 -36.39
N LEU A 222 -21.65 42.99 -37.07
CA LEU A 222 -20.92 43.08 -38.38
C LEU A 222 -19.52 43.74 -38.57
N ALA A 223 -18.89 43.28 -39.67
CA ALA A 223 -17.97 43.95 -40.63
C ALA A 223 -16.44 43.95 -40.41
N GLY A 224 -15.70 43.64 -41.50
CA GLY A 224 -14.24 43.67 -41.60
C GLY A 224 -13.66 42.73 -42.67
N ILE A 225 -13.79 43.07 -43.96
CA ILE A 225 -13.29 42.26 -45.11
C ILE A 225 -12.16 43.01 -45.83
N THR A 226 -11.01 42.36 -46.00
CA THR A 226 -10.03 42.48 -47.13
C THR A 226 -8.98 41.36 -47.02
N ASP A 227 -8.19 40.99 -48.03
CA ASP A 227 -8.51 40.45 -49.37
C ASP A 227 -7.21 39.80 -49.96
N ALA A 228 -7.28 39.22 -51.15
CA ALA A 228 -6.19 39.04 -52.14
C ALA A 228 -4.99 38.08 -51.88
N SER A 229 -5.13 36.87 -52.46
CA SER A 229 -4.20 36.24 -53.46
C SER A 229 -2.76 35.78 -53.13
N THR A 230 -2.61 34.45 -53.07
CA THR A 230 -1.68 33.57 -53.85
C THR A 230 -0.45 34.13 -54.60
N VAL A 231 0.73 33.58 -54.29
CA VAL A 231 1.87 33.32 -55.21
C VAL A 231 2.40 31.89 -54.94
N ALA A 232 3.18 31.27 -55.84
CA ALA A 232 3.30 29.79 -55.93
C ALA A 232 4.69 29.23 -56.36
N ILE A 233 4.77 27.88 -56.43
CA ILE A 233 5.74 27.03 -57.18
C ILE A 233 7.12 26.72 -56.51
N ALA A 234 7.65 25.53 -56.81
CA ALA A 234 8.94 24.92 -56.37
C ALA A 234 9.90 24.76 -57.61
N PRO A 235 10.80 23.75 -57.83
CA PRO A 235 11.35 22.64 -57.01
C PRO A 235 12.90 22.42 -57.19
N LYS A 236 13.39 21.20 -56.83
CA LYS A 236 14.64 20.46 -57.22
C LYS A 236 15.55 20.10 -56.02
N THR A 237 15.59 18.87 -55.49
CA THR A 237 16.06 17.54 -56.00
C THR A 237 17.57 17.30 -56.01
N LYS A 238 18.07 16.37 -55.16
CA LYS A 238 19.02 15.29 -55.54
C LYS A 238 19.15 14.19 -54.45
N LYS A 239 19.62 13.01 -54.90
CA LYS A 239 19.85 11.70 -54.24
C LYS A 239 20.87 10.95 -55.15
N PRO A 240 21.35 9.71 -54.89
CA PRO A 240 21.55 8.97 -53.63
C PRO A 240 22.94 8.27 -53.54
N SER A 241 23.22 7.58 -52.43
CA SER A 241 24.14 6.42 -52.31
C SER A 241 23.93 5.76 -50.94
N ILE A 242 24.17 4.47 -50.64
CA ILE A 242 24.08 3.13 -51.28
C ILE A 242 24.82 2.19 -50.29
N GLY A 243 24.31 0.97 -50.08
CA GLY A 243 24.93 -0.08 -49.24
C GLY A 243 24.51 -0.08 -47.76
N SER A 244 24.21 -1.24 -47.13
CA SER A 244 23.99 -2.59 -47.68
C SER A 244 23.17 -3.45 -46.70
N GLU A 245 22.44 -4.43 -47.27
CA GLU A 245 22.08 -5.81 -46.83
C GLU A 245 22.33 -6.29 -45.37
N ALA A 246 21.61 -7.30 -44.85
CA ALA A 246 20.91 -8.41 -45.52
C ALA A 246 19.60 -8.86 -44.81
N LYS A 247 18.89 -9.83 -45.41
CA LYS A 247 17.67 -10.47 -44.85
C LYS A 247 17.45 -11.88 -45.44
N THR A 248 16.92 -12.82 -44.63
CA THR A 248 16.23 -14.08 -45.02
C THR A 248 17.08 -15.37 -45.20
N ALA A 249 16.39 -16.53 -45.01
CA ALA A 249 16.72 -17.94 -45.36
C ALA A 249 17.51 -18.79 -44.32
N ILE A 250 17.26 -20.10 -44.10
CA ILE A 250 16.15 -21.04 -44.48
C ILE A 250 16.09 -22.26 -43.49
N PHE A 251 15.04 -23.10 -43.54
CA PHE A 251 14.80 -24.33 -42.71
C PHE A 251 15.76 -25.52 -43.03
N PRO A 252 15.81 -26.61 -42.21
CA PRO A 252 14.79 -27.70 -42.18
C PRO A 252 14.10 -27.84 -40.79
N ASN A 253 12.87 -28.32 -40.60
CA ASN A 253 11.99 -29.34 -41.22
C ASN A 253 12.16 -30.78 -40.66
N VAL A 254 11.24 -31.17 -39.77
CA VAL A 254 10.85 -32.55 -39.40
C VAL A 254 9.32 -32.52 -39.17
N GLU A 255 8.61 -33.61 -39.49
CA GLU A 255 7.16 -33.63 -39.77
C GLU A 255 6.28 -34.28 -38.67
N GLY A 256 4.96 -34.08 -38.77
CA GLY A 256 3.91 -34.63 -37.88
C GLY A 256 2.99 -33.53 -37.34
N SER A 257 1.80 -33.20 -37.90
CA SER A 257 0.62 -34.01 -38.26
C SER A 257 -0.06 -34.61 -37.01
N ILE A 258 -1.36 -34.42 -36.72
CA ILE A 258 -2.52 -33.93 -37.52
C ILE A 258 -3.49 -33.10 -36.63
N ASP A 259 -4.58 -32.63 -37.23
CA ASP A 259 -5.82 -31.93 -36.76
C ASP A 259 -6.36 -32.34 -35.34
N ASP A 260 -7.29 -31.63 -34.66
CA ASP A 260 -8.53 -30.98 -35.14
C ASP A 260 -8.88 -29.62 -34.52
N GLN A 261 -9.75 -28.89 -35.22
CA GLN A 261 -10.65 -27.89 -34.62
C GLN A 261 -11.92 -28.59 -34.15
N GLU A 262 -12.45 -28.27 -32.96
CA GLU A 262 -13.91 -28.28 -32.84
C GLU A 262 -14.46 -27.27 -31.82
N THR A 263 -15.44 -26.50 -32.28
CA THR A 263 -16.38 -25.72 -31.47
C THR A 263 -17.57 -26.59 -31.12
N ILE A 264 -17.87 -26.77 -29.82
CA ILE A 264 -19.17 -27.20 -29.27
C ILE A 264 -19.14 -26.79 -27.79
N GLY A 265 -20.24 -26.39 -27.14
CA GLY A 265 -21.63 -26.29 -27.61
C GLY A 265 -22.58 -26.72 -26.50
N THR A 266 -23.48 -25.83 -26.08
CA THR A 266 -24.39 -26.10 -24.95
C THR A 266 -25.34 -27.26 -25.28
N GLN A 267 -25.39 -28.29 -24.43
CA GLN A 267 -26.47 -29.28 -24.47
C GLN A 267 -27.15 -29.45 -23.11
N ILE A 268 -28.48 -29.40 -23.16
CA ILE A 268 -29.39 -29.78 -22.09
C ILE A 268 -29.84 -31.21 -22.41
N ILE A 269 -29.61 -32.17 -21.51
CA ILE A 269 -30.23 -33.50 -21.59
C ILE A 269 -30.78 -33.87 -20.22
N SER A 270 -31.99 -34.42 -20.23
CA SER A 270 -32.74 -34.87 -19.06
C SER A 270 -33.03 -36.37 -19.14
N GLY A 271 -32.72 -37.10 -18.06
CA GLY A 271 -33.53 -38.24 -17.63
C GLY A 271 -33.04 -39.67 -17.92
N ALA A 272 -33.31 -40.52 -16.92
CA ALA A 272 -33.64 -41.94 -16.96
C ALA A 272 -32.55 -43.04 -16.91
N GLU A 273 -32.86 -44.02 -16.04
CA GLU A 273 -32.59 -45.47 -16.04
C GLU A 273 -31.16 -46.04 -15.76
N ASP A 274 -31.01 -46.44 -14.48
CA ASP A 274 -30.60 -47.76 -13.96
C ASP A 274 -29.36 -48.52 -14.47
N THR A 275 -28.50 -48.94 -13.52
CA THR A 275 -28.36 -50.38 -13.19
C THR A 275 -27.69 -50.64 -11.82
N ASP A 276 -27.99 -51.80 -11.23
CA ASP A 276 -27.62 -52.23 -9.87
C ASP A 276 -26.12 -52.24 -9.50
N ARG A 277 -25.85 -52.00 -8.19
CA ARG A 277 -25.24 -53.06 -7.33
C ARG A 277 -25.26 -52.80 -5.81
N SER A 278 -26.20 -53.49 -5.13
CA SER A 278 -26.01 -54.26 -3.88
C SER A 278 -25.15 -53.69 -2.73
N GLY A 279 -25.84 -53.16 -1.70
CA GLY A 279 -26.00 -53.90 -0.43
C GLY A 279 -25.06 -53.64 0.76
N SER A 280 -25.58 -52.96 1.78
CA SER A 280 -25.64 -53.48 3.18
C SER A 280 -26.61 -52.63 4.02
N ASN A 281 -27.19 -53.20 5.08
CA ASN A 281 -28.28 -52.59 5.86
C ASN A 281 -27.79 -51.98 7.19
N HIS A 282 -28.36 -50.84 7.61
CA HIS A 282 -28.81 -50.69 9.00
C HIS A 282 -29.96 -49.70 9.20
N VAL A 283 -30.85 -50.07 10.12
CA VAL A 283 -32.13 -49.45 10.51
C VAL A 283 -31.96 -48.79 11.89
N THR A 284 -32.50 -47.62 12.25
CA THR A 284 -33.18 -46.49 11.54
C THR A 284 -33.24 -45.29 12.52
N ASP A 285 -33.38 -44.04 12.04
CA ASP A 285 -34.38 -43.11 12.62
C ASP A 285 -34.77 -41.96 11.66
N GLN A 286 -35.85 -41.24 11.97
CA GLN A 286 -36.43 -40.14 11.17
C GLN A 286 -35.88 -38.77 11.58
N THR A 287 -35.55 -37.93 10.60
CA THR A 287 -35.63 -36.45 10.73
C THR A 287 -35.66 -35.79 9.36
N GLU A 288 -36.78 -35.18 9.00
CA GLU A 288 -36.96 -34.50 7.71
C GLU A 288 -36.26 -33.14 7.72
N GLY A 289 -35.16 -33.03 6.97
CA GLY A 289 -34.47 -31.76 6.70
C GLY A 289 -34.90 -31.18 5.37
N GLU A 290 -36.05 -30.50 5.31
CA GLU A 290 -36.50 -29.85 4.08
C GLU A 290 -35.54 -28.75 3.60
N ASN A 291 -35.31 -28.69 2.29
CA ASN A 291 -34.48 -27.66 1.66
C ASN A 291 -35.23 -26.32 1.64
N LEU A 292 -35.05 -25.52 2.70
CA LEU A 292 -35.52 -24.12 2.76
C LEU A 292 -34.65 -23.18 1.91
N ALA A 293 -34.71 -23.40 0.60
CA ALA A 293 -34.32 -22.46 -0.44
C ALA A 293 -35.44 -22.44 -1.51
N THR A 294 -35.69 -21.27 -2.09
CA THR A 294 -36.67 -21.02 -3.19
C THR A 294 -38.17 -21.28 -2.91
N LYS A 295 -38.70 -20.85 -1.76
CA LYS A 295 -40.14 -20.50 -1.63
C LYS A 295 -40.41 -19.42 -0.58
N ASP A 296 -40.53 -18.17 -1.04
CA ASP A 296 -41.60 -17.22 -0.68
C ASP A 296 -41.37 -15.86 -1.37
N LEU A 297 -41.96 -15.71 -2.56
CA LEU A 297 -42.00 -14.46 -3.32
C LEU A 297 -43.46 -14.10 -3.63
N THR A 298 -44.13 -13.40 -2.70
CA THR A 298 -45.44 -12.78 -2.99
C THR A 298 -45.59 -11.39 -2.38
N ARG A 299 -46.48 -10.62 -3.02
CA ARG A 299 -47.11 -9.37 -2.57
C ARG A 299 -46.28 -8.08 -2.49
N VAL A 300 -46.28 -7.39 -3.64
CA VAL A 300 -46.48 -5.93 -3.81
C VAL A 300 -45.64 -4.99 -2.93
N GLY A 301 -44.65 -4.33 -3.56
CA GLY A 301 -44.03 -3.09 -3.05
C GLY A 301 -42.52 -3.14 -2.81
N ALA A 302 -41.90 -4.32 -2.88
CA ALA A 302 -40.50 -4.51 -2.51
C ALA A 302 -39.52 -4.58 -3.70
N VAL A 303 -38.74 -3.51 -3.89
CA VAL A 303 -37.29 -3.60 -4.13
C VAL A 303 -36.62 -2.49 -3.31
N LEU A 304 -36.49 -2.70 -2.00
CA LEU A 304 -35.45 -2.05 -1.23
C LEU A 304 -34.23 -2.99 -1.28
N GLY A 305 -33.02 -2.45 -1.52
CA GLY A 305 -31.82 -3.25 -1.80
C GLY A 305 -31.48 -4.30 -0.71
N THR A 306 -30.61 -5.24 -1.05
CA THR A 306 -30.24 -6.37 -0.18
C THR A 306 -29.82 -5.90 1.22
N PRO A 307 -30.62 -6.14 2.28
CA PRO A 307 -30.48 -5.42 3.55
C PRO A 307 -29.21 -5.78 4.32
N LEU A 308 -28.55 -6.86 3.91
CA LEU A 308 -27.29 -7.39 4.48
C LEU A 308 -26.14 -6.37 4.53
N TYR A 309 -26.17 -5.34 3.67
CA TYR A 309 -25.11 -4.33 3.54
C TYR A 309 -25.54 -2.94 4.03
N MET A 310 -26.79 -2.76 4.45
CA MET A 310 -27.33 -1.45 4.79
C MET A 310 -26.74 -0.88 6.08
N SER A 311 -26.49 0.42 6.08
CA SER A 311 -26.10 1.16 7.29
C SER A 311 -27.29 1.32 8.27
N PRO A 312 -27.02 1.47 9.59
CA PRO A 312 -28.08 1.66 10.61
C PRO A 312 -29.01 2.83 10.31
N GLU A 313 -28.48 3.90 9.73
CA GLU A 313 -29.23 5.07 9.26
C GLU A 313 -30.11 4.80 8.03
N GLN A 314 -29.67 3.99 7.05
CA GLN A 314 -30.53 3.52 5.95
C GLN A 314 -31.70 2.70 6.49
N CYS A 315 -31.42 1.71 7.34
CA CYS A 315 -32.46 0.87 7.93
C CYS A 315 -33.49 1.69 8.74
N SER A 316 -33.10 2.88 9.23
CA SER A 316 -33.93 3.78 10.02
C SER A 316 -34.47 4.98 9.24
N GLY A 317 -34.31 5.04 7.92
CA GLY A 317 -34.80 6.15 7.08
C GLY A 317 -34.17 7.52 7.38
N ARG A 318 -33.02 7.57 8.08
CA ARG A 318 -32.35 8.82 8.46
C ARG A 318 -31.58 9.39 7.27
N LYS A 319 -31.25 10.69 7.33
CA LYS A 319 -30.38 11.35 6.33
C LYS A 319 -29.01 10.66 6.30
N LEU A 320 -28.57 10.28 5.10
CA LEU A 320 -27.30 9.59 4.86
C LEU A 320 -26.15 10.59 4.68
N ASP A 321 -24.94 10.17 5.06
CA ASP A 321 -23.68 10.86 4.78
C ASP A 321 -22.63 9.85 4.26
N ALA A 322 -21.42 10.32 3.96
CA ALA A 322 -20.30 9.51 3.47
C ALA A 322 -20.01 8.25 4.31
N ARG A 323 -20.31 8.30 5.62
CA ARG A 323 -19.99 7.24 6.58
C ARG A 323 -21.00 6.11 6.56
N SER A 324 -22.13 6.28 5.87
CA SER A 324 -23.05 5.19 5.51
C SER A 324 -22.38 4.20 4.56
N ASP A 325 -21.71 4.70 3.52
CA ASP A 325 -20.93 3.88 2.58
C ASP A 325 -19.78 3.16 3.31
N ILE A 326 -19.12 3.82 4.26
CA ILE A 326 -18.04 3.23 5.08
C ILE A 326 -18.55 2.08 5.95
N TYR A 327 -19.81 2.12 6.42
CA TYR A 327 -20.42 0.99 7.13
C TYR A 327 -20.58 -0.22 6.21
N SER A 328 -21.10 -0.01 4.99
CA SER A 328 -21.25 -1.07 3.98
C SER A 328 -19.90 -1.67 3.56
N LEU A 329 -18.86 -0.83 3.41
CA LEU A 329 -17.47 -1.29 3.21
C LEU A 329 -16.97 -2.12 4.40
N GLY A 330 -17.39 -1.78 5.63
CA GLY A 330 -17.18 -2.59 6.83
C GLY A 330 -17.84 -3.98 6.77
N VAL A 331 -19.05 -4.08 6.20
CA VAL A 331 -19.75 -5.35 5.96
C VAL A 331 -19.01 -6.19 4.92
N ILE A 332 -18.66 -5.59 3.78
CA ILE A 332 -17.94 -6.26 2.69
C ILE A 332 -16.59 -6.79 3.21
N ALA A 333 -15.83 -5.96 3.94
CA ALA A 333 -14.57 -6.37 4.59
C ALA A 333 -14.74 -7.50 5.62
N TYR A 334 -15.89 -7.57 6.29
CA TYR A 334 -16.22 -8.65 7.22
C TYR A 334 -16.50 -9.97 6.47
N GLN A 335 -17.32 -9.92 5.41
CA GLN A 335 -17.68 -11.07 4.57
C GLN A 335 -16.44 -11.64 3.87
N MET A 336 -15.66 -10.80 3.18
CA MET A 336 -14.44 -11.19 2.47
C MET A 336 -13.44 -11.94 3.37
N LEU A 337 -13.44 -11.71 4.67
CA LEU A 337 -12.52 -12.38 5.62
C LEU A 337 -13.15 -13.58 6.36
N SER A 338 -14.44 -13.88 6.17
CA SER A 338 -15.11 -14.91 6.96
C SER A 338 -16.22 -15.73 6.29
N GLY A 339 -16.56 -15.49 5.02
CA GLY A 339 -17.59 -16.26 4.31
C GLY A 339 -19.02 -16.01 4.77
N GLY A 340 -19.28 -14.84 5.33
CA GLY A 340 -20.63 -14.42 5.67
C GLY A 340 -20.68 -13.00 6.18
N THR A 341 -21.81 -12.35 5.91
CA THR A 341 -22.21 -11.07 6.49
C THR A 341 -22.28 -11.15 8.03
N PRO A 342 -22.15 -10.02 8.76
CA PRO A 342 -22.20 -10.02 10.22
C PRO A 342 -23.59 -10.39 10.77
N PHE A 343 -24.65 -10.18 9.99
CA PHE A 343 -26.01 -10.56 10.30
C PHE A 343 -26.61 -11.39 9.16
N LYS A 344 -27.52 -12.32 9.49
CA LYS A 344 -28.21 -13.24 8.57
C LYS A 344 -29.64 -13.49 9.05
N GLY A 345 -30.51 -13.90 8.13
CA GLY A 345 -31.94 -14.13 8.35
C GLY A 345 -32.78 -13.24 7.44
N ASP A 346 -34.06 -13.15 7.76
CA ASP A 346 -35.07 -12.49 6.92
C ASP A 346 -34.90 -10.96 6.90
N PHE A 347 -35.47 -10.33 5.87
CA PHE A 347 -35.30 -8.90 5.58
C PHE A 347 -35.43 -7.99 6.81
N SER A 348 -36.55 -8.09 7.53
CA SER A 348 -36.83 -7.29 8.74
C SER A 348 -35.84 -7.55 9.87
N LYS A 349 -35.46 -8.81 10.08
CA LYS A 349 -34.52 -9.26 11.14
C LYS A 349 -33.10 -8.79 10.87
N VAL A 350 -32.69 -8.77 9.59
CA VAL A 350 -31.41 -8.19 9.16
C VAL A 350 -31.42 -6.67 9.38
N MET A 351 -32.46 -5.95 8.95
CA MET A 351 -32.57 -4.51 9.20
C MET A 351 -32.53 -4.16 10.70
N GLU A 352 -33.24 -4.92 11.54
CA GLU A 352 -33.23 -4.74 13.01
C GLU A 352 -31.84 -5.02 13.61
N SER A 353 -31.16 -6.05 13.12
CA SER A 353 -29.78 -6.36 13.51
C SER A 353 -28.82 -5.22 13.13
N HIS A 354 -28.97 -4.64 11.93
CA HIS A 354 -28.22 -3.46 11.50
C HIS A 354 -28.56 -2.21 12.31
N LYS A 355 -29.78 -2.03 12.82
CA LYS A 355 -30.12 -0.97 13.78
C LYS A 355 -29.45 -1.16 15.14
N PHE A 356 -29.73 -2.27 15.82
CA PHE A 356 -29.54 -2.36 17.28
C PHE A 356 -28.45 -3.35 17.72
N LEU A 357 -28.33 -4.51 17.07
CA LEU A 357 -27.43 -5.57 17.56
C LEU A 357 -25.96 -5.25 17.27
N PRO A 358 -25.01 -5.41 18.23
CA PRO A 358 -23.59 -5.27 17.94
C PRO A 358 -23.11 -6.32 16.93
N PRO A 359 -22.21 -5.98 15.99
CA PRO A 359 -21.70 -6.94 15.01
C PRO A 359 -20.94 -8.09 15.70
N PRO A 360 -21.15 -9.36 15.32
CA PRO A 360 -20.44 -10.49 15.90
C PRO A 360 -18.91 -10.38 15.73
N PRO A 361 -18.10 -10.98 16.64
CA PRO A 361 -16.64 -10.94 16.51
C PRO A 361 -16.14 -11.69 15.27
N LEU A 362 -15.54 -10.97 14.31
CA LEU A 362 -15.05 -11.49 13.02
C LEU A 362 -14.19 -12.76 13.18
N LYS A 363 -14.68 -13.91 12.69
CA LYS A 363 -14.12 -15.26 12.93
C LYS A 363 -12.87 -15.62 12.08
N ALA A 364 -12.33 -14.68 11.31
CA ALA A 364 -11.14 -14.87 10.47
C ALA A 364 -9.87 -15.29 11.25
N LYS A 365 -9.37 -16.53 11.12
CA LYS A 365 -8.15 -17.00 11.84
C LYS A 365 -6.86 -16.29 11.36
N LYS A 366 -6.71 -16.11 10.04
CA LYS A 366 -5.53 -15.47 9.41
C LYS A 366 -5.46 -13.95 9.67
N ALA A 367 -6.58 -13.31 10.01
CA ALA A 367 -6.65 -11.86 10.26
C ALA A 367 -6.18 -11.47 11.68
N ARG A 368 -5.26 -10.51 11.77
CA ARG A 368 -4.67 -10.09 13.06
C ARG A 368 -5.66 -9.28 13.90
N LYS A 369 -5.57 -9.42 15.24
CA LYS A 369 -6.45 -8.72 16.21
C LYS A 369 -6.56 -7.19 16.01
N LYS A 370 -5.55 -6.53 15.44
CA LYS A 370 -5.61 -5.10 15.09
C LYS A 370 -6.51 -4.83 13.87
N LEU A 371 -6.39 -5.59 12.79
CA LEU A 371 -7.21 -5.47 11.57
C LEU A 371 -8.71 -5.62 11.89
N LYS A 372 -9.06 -6.62 12.71
CA LYS A 372 -10.45 -6.89 13.14
C LYS A 372 -11.11 -5.70 13.85
N ARG A 373 -10.33 -4.84 14.53
CA ARG A 373 -10.86 -3.65 15.22
C ARG A 373 -11.27 -2.53 14.27
N VAL A 374 -10.57 -2.38 13.14
CA VAL A 374 -10.89 -1.38 12.11
C VAL A 374 -12.21 -1.73 11.42
N ILE A 375 -12.43 -3.03 11.15
CA ILE A 375 -13.71 -3.53 10.63
C ILE A 375 -14.82 -3.34 11.67
N ALA A 376 -14.53 -3.58 12.95
CA ALA A 376 -15.49 -3.35 14.03
C ALA A 376 -15.85 -1.86 14.26
N SER A 377 -14.91 -0.92 14.04
CA SER A 377 -15.21 0.52 14.13
C SER A 377 -15.98 1.02 12.90
N ALA A 378 -15.67 0.54 11.69
CA ALA A 378 -16.51 0.80 10.51
C ALA A 378 -17.96 0.30 10.69
N LEU A 379 -18.13 -0.86 11.35
CA LEU A 379 -19.43 -1.42 11.72
C LEU A 379 -20.07 -0.79 12.99
N SER A 380 -19.59 0.38 13.44
CA SER A 380 -20.21 1.12 14.54
C SER A 380 -21.64 1.60 14.19
N LYS A 381 -22.54 1.53 15.18
CA LYS A 381 -23.90 2.09 15.06
C LYS A 381 -23.88 3.62 15.00
N ASP A 382 -23.01 4.23 15.80
CA ASP A 382 -22.70 5.66 15.78
C ASP A 382 -21.72 5.98 14.63
N PRO A 383 -22.11 6.83 13.64
CA PRO A 383 -21.23 7.29 12.57
C PRO A 383 -19.97 8.03 13.03
N ASP A 384 -19.99 8.70 14.18
CA ASP A 384 -18.85 9.50 14.67
C ASP A 384 -17.70 8.60 15.16
N GLN A 385 -17.97 7.32 15.50
CA GLN A 385 -16.93 6.33 15.84
C GLN A 385 -16.38 5.55 14.63
N ARG A 386 -16.94 5.75 13.43
CA ARG A 386 -16.46 5.12 12.19
C ARG A 386 -15.19 5.83 11.69
N PRO A 387 -14.39 5.24 10.79
CA PRO A 387 -13.49 6.02 9.94
C PRO A 387 -14.29 7.11 9.23
N GLN A 388 -13.79 8.35 9.22
CA GLN A 388 -14.55 9.50 8.70
C GLN A 388 -14.42 9.69 7.17
N THR A 389 -13.48 8.99 6.53
CA THR A 389 -13.29 8.97 5.07
C THR A 389 -12.95 7.55 4.58
N ALA A 390 -13.21 7.25 3.30
CA ALA A 390 -12.93 5.94 2.74
C ALA A 390 -11.41 5.68 2.63
N GLU A 391 -10.61 6.72 2.28
CA GLU A 391 -9.15 6.64 2.32
C GLU A 391 -8.64 6.23 3.73
N ALA A 392 -9.19 6.83 4.79
CA ALA A 392 -8.80 6.52 6.16
C ALA A 392 -9.12 5.07 6.56
N PHE A 393 -10.23 4.50 6.08
CA PHE A 393 -10.57 3.10 6.30
C PHE A 393 -9.53 2.16 5.65
N ALA A 394 -9.25 2.32 4.35
CA ALA A 394 -8.26 1.50 3.65
C ALA A 394 -6.84 1.65 4.25
N SER A 395 -6.44 2.88 4.57
CA SER A 395 -5.17 3.23 5.20
C SER A 395 -5.01 2.56 6.57
N GLU A 396 -6.05 2.58 7.42
CA GLU A 396 -5.99 1.89 8.71
C GLU A 396 -6.01 0.36 8.54
N LEU A 397 -6.89 -0.21 7.69
CA LEU A 397 -6.91 -1.66 7.40
C LEU A 397 -5.52 -2.17 7.03
N ARG A 398 -4.86 -1.53 6.05
CA ARG A 398 -3.53 -1.92 5.55
C ARG A 398 -2.43 -1.74 6.61
N SER A 399 -2.36 -0.58 7.26
CA SER A 399 -1.33 -0.32 8.28
C SER A 399 -1.46 -1.20 9.54
N ARG A 400 -2.69 -1.65 9.87
CA ARG A 400 -2.97 -2.57 10.99
C ARG A 400 -2.77 -4.05 10.63
N SER A 401 -2.86 -4.44 9.37
CA SER A 401 -2.60 -5.81 8.93
C SER A 401 -1.11 -6.15 8.93
N GLU A 402 -0.24 -5.23 8.51
CA GLU A 402 1.16 -5.56 8.21
C GLU A 402 1.98 -5.99 9.43
N GLY A 403 2.70 -7.12 9.31
CA GLY A 403 3.63 -7.62 10.32
C GLY A 403 4.97 -6.87 10.34
N ILE A 404 6.02 -7.50 10.89
CA ILE A 404 7.41 -7.16 10.54
C ILE A 404 7.81 -7.85 9.22
N PHE A 405 7.37 -9.10 9.00
CA PHE A 405 7.61 -9.83 7.74
C PHE A 405 7.02 -9.14 6.49
N GLY A 406 5.87 -8.45 6.62
CA GLY A 406 5.32 -7.65 5.51
C GLY A 406 6.20 -6.44 5.15
N LEU A 407 6.73 -5.74 6.17
CA LEU A 407 7.72 -4.68 5.98
C LEU A 407 9.01 -5.24 5.38
N LEU A 408 9.46 -6.41 5.83
CA LEU A 408 10.68 -7.07 5.33
C LEU A 408 10.55 -7.49 3.86
N ARG A 409 9.40 -8.06 3.44
CA ARG A 409 9.13 -8.40 2.03
C ARG A 409 9.12 -7.15 1.14
N ARG A 410 8.46 -6.06 1.57
CA ARG A 410 8.48 -4.77 0.84
C ARG A 410 9.87 -4.14 0.80
N ALA A 411 10.62 -4.18 1.91
CA ALA A 411 11.99 -3.71 1.95
C ALA A 411 12.89 -4.51 0.99
N GLY A 412 12.69 -5.83 0.90
CA GLY A 412 13.33 -6.71 -0.08
C GLY A 412 13.10 -6.24 -1.51
N MET A 413 11.83 -6.14 -1.93
CA MET A 413 11.47 -5.74 -3.30
C MET A 413 12.05 -4.36 -3.67
N ILE A 414 11.86 -3.35 -2.82
CA ILE A 414 12.37 -1.98 -3.02
C ILE A 414 13.91 -1.97 -3.05
N TYR A 415 14.56 -2.76 -2.19
CA TYR A 415 16.02 -2.89 -2.20
C TYR A 415 16.52 -3.52 -3.49
N THR A 416 15.92 -4.62 -3.97
CA THR A 416 16.34 -5.27 -5.22
C THR A 416 16.12 -4.39 -6.45
N GLU A 417 15.01 -3.66 -6.52
CA GLU A 417 14.70 -2.76 -7.66
C GLU A 417 15.70 -1.60 -7.79
N HIS A 418 16.33 -1.19 -6.68
CA HIS A 418 17.10 0.05 -6.61
C HIS A 418 18.48 -0.10 -5.95
N MET A 419 18.95 -1.33 -5.75
CA MET A 419 20.17 -1.68 -4.99
C MET A 419 21.38 -0.79 -5.28
N PRO A 420 21.78 -0.52 -6.56
CA PRO A 420 22.96 0.28 -6.84
C PRO A 420 22.86 1.72 -6.31
N LYS A 421 21.64 2.28 -6.27
CA LYS A 421 21.40 3.65 -5.76
C LYS A 421 21.52 3.72 -4.25
N PHE A 422 21.02 2.71 -3.54
CA PHE A 422 21.12 2.64 -2.08
C PHE A 422 22.56 2.36 -1.63
N ILE A 423 23.24 1.39 -2.25
CA ILE A 423 24.65 1.10 -1.96
C ILE A 423 25.51 2.35 -2.22
N ALA A 424 25.41 3.00 -3.39
CA ALA A 424 26.21 4.19 -3.71
C ALA A 424 25.99 5.35 -2.72
N LEU A 425 24.75 5.59 -2.28
CA LEU A 425 24.43 6.61 -1.28
C LEU A 425 25.00 6.27 0.10
N SER A 426 24.89 5.01 0.52
CA SER A 426 25.45 4.56 1.79
C SER A 426 26.98 4.56 1.79
N THR A 427 27.63 4.16 0.70
CA THR A 427 29.09 4.26 0.53
C THR A 427 29.57 5.69 0.66
N PHE A 428 28.89 6.66 0.02
CA PHE A 428 29.20 8.09 0.17
C PHE A 428 29.16 8.54 1.63
N PHE A 429 28.15 8.13 2.40
CA PHE A 429 28.07 8.44 3.83
C PHE A 429 29.04 7.62 4.71
N HIS A 430 29.54 6.46 4.27
CA HIS A 430 30.54 5.66 5.00
C HIS A 430 31.99 6.15 4.79
N LEU A 431 32.26 7.05 3.84
CA LEU A 431 33.62 7.57 3.58
C LEU A 431 34.37 8.05 4.85
N PRO A 432 33.75 8.76 5.82
CA PRO A 432 34.45 9.15 7.04
C PRO A 432 34.77 7.97 7.96
N MET A 433 33.92 6.93 8.02
CA MET A 433 34.25 5.70 8.76
C MET A 433 35.44 4.98 8.13
N ALA A 434 35.49 4.87 6.79
CA ALA A 434 36.59 4.23 6.09
C ALA A 434 37.95 4.87 6.44
N LEU A 435 38.01 6.19 6.56
CA LEU A 435 39.20 6.92 7.01
C LEU A 435 39.60 6.55 8.45
N PHE A 436 38.64 6.49 9.38
CA PHE A 436 38.91 6.06 10.76
C PHE A 436 39.33 4.58 10.84
N THR A 437 38.78 3.70 10.01
CA THR A 437 39.23 2.30 9.88
C THR A 437 40.68 2.21 9.40
N VAL A 438 41.07 3.00 8.40
CA VAL A 438 42.47 3.07 7.94
C VAL A 438 43.40 3.58 9.05
N ILE A 439 42.99 4.60 9.81
CA ILE A 439 43.76 5.10 10.96
C ILE A 439 43.93 4.03 12.05
N LEU A 440 42.89 3.23 12.34
CA LEU A 440 42.96 2.12 13.30
C LEU A 440 43.91 1.01 12.83
N ILE A 441 43.83 0.63 11.55
CA ILE A 441 44.73 -0.37 10.94
C ILE A 441 46.19 0.10 11.03
N ILE A 442 46.49 1.33 10.60
CA ILE A 442 47.84 1.92 10.69
C ILE A 442 48.33 1.96 12.15
N SER A 443 47.48 2.39 13.09
CA SER A 443 47.82 2.44 14.52
C SER A 443 48.10 1.05 15.11
N SER A 444 47.43 0.00 14.61
CA SER A 444 47.68 -1.39 15.02
C SER A 444 49.03 -1.90 14.50
N PHE A 445 49.36 -1.63 13.24
CA PHE A 445 50.67 -2.00 12.68
C PHE A 445 51.83 -1.24 13.33
N LEU A 446 51.71 0.08 13.55
CA LEU A 446 52.73 0.88 14.25
C LEU A 446 53.01 0.38 15.67
N LYS A 447 51.98 -0.16 16.35
CA LYS A 447 52.08 -0.78 17.67
C LYS A 447 52.77 -2.16 17.63
N VAL A 448 52.59 -2.93 16.57
CA VAL A 448 53.24 -4.25 16.43
C VAL A 448 54.70 -4.13 15.99
N SER A 449 55.04 -3.08 15.23
CA SER A 449 56.43 -2.79 14.84
C SER A 449 57.25 -2.06 15.92
N ASP A 450 56.73 -1.97 17.16
CA ASP A 450 57.31 -1.24 18.31
C ASP A 450 57.77 0.20 17.99
N SER A 451 57.18 0.82 16.96
CA SER A 451 57.59 2.13 16.42
C SER A 451 57.06 3.34 17.19
N ILE A 452 56.10 3.09 18.08
CA ILE A 452 55.48 4.03 19.00
C ILE A 452 55.31 3.33 20.34
N ASP A 453 55.42 4.05 21.46
CA ASP A 453 55.19 3.42 22.77
C ASP A 453 53.77 2.83 22.86
N SER A 454 53.71 1.67 23.52
CA SER A 454 52.52 0.93 23.87
C SER A 454 51.40 1.79 24.51
N THR A 455 51.73 2.77 25.35
CA THR A 455 50.76 3.68 25.98
C THR A 455 50.17 4.62 24.93
N THR A 456 51.03 5.29 24.15
CA THR A 456 50.63 6.18 23.05
C THR A 456 49.79 5.45 22.01
N ALA A 457 50.17 4.21 21.65
CA ALA A 457 49.41 3.35 20.76
C ALA A 457 48.02 3.00 21.32
N ASN A 458 47.93 2.66 22.61
CA ASN A 458 46.64 2.36 23.27
C ASN A 458 45.73 3.60 23.34
N VAL A 459 46.29 4.80 23.58
CA VAL A 459 45.55 6.06 23.56
C VAL A 459 45.04 6.39 22.15
N LEU A 460 45.88 6.23 21.11
CA LEU A 460 45.48 6.43 19.72
C LEU A 460 44.37 5.46 19.28
N LEU A 461 44.53 4.17 19.56
CA LEU A 461 43.53 3.14 19.26
C LEU A 461 42.21 3.39 20.02
N GLY A 462 42.27 3.83 21.28
CA GLY A 462 41.10 4.19 22.08
C GLY A 462 40.36 5.41 21.52
N ALA A 463 41.09 6.49 21.21
CA ALA A 463 40.53 7.71 20.64
C ALA A 463 39.93 7.47 19.24
N ALA A 464 40.63 6.73 18.38
CA ALA A 464 40.13 6.38 17.05
C ALA A 464 38.91 5.45 17.10
N GLY A 465 38.87 4.48 18.03
CA GLY A 465 37.71 3.60 18.24
C GLY A 465 36.47 4.35 18.78
N ALA A 466 36.68 5.30 19.70
CA ALA A 466 35.62 6.20 20.16
C ALA A 466 35.12 7.08 19.00
N GLY A 467 36.03 7.68 18.23
CA GLY A 467 35.70 8.46 17.02
C GLY A 467 34.91 7.67 15.99
N LEU A 468 35.31 6.42 15.70
CA LEU A 468 34.59 5.51 14.80
C LEU A 468 33.17 5.24 15.28
N THR A 469 32.96 5.09 16.60
CA THR A 469 31.64 4.86 17.21
C THR A 469 30.71 6.07 17.07
N VAL A 470 31.24 7.28 17.33
CA VAL A 470 30.50 8.55 17.16
C VAL A 470 30.14 8.77 15.69
N ILE A 471 31.14 8.68 14.80
CA ILE A 471 30.96 9.00 13.38
C ILE A 471 30.08 7.95 12.68
N GLY A 472 30.22 6.67 13.02
CA GLY A 472 29.36 5.61 12.49
C GLY A 472 27.89 5.77 12.89
N SER A 473 27.63 6.16 14.13
CA SER A 473 26.27 6.49 14.60
C SER A 473 25.67 7.66 13.82
N PHE A 474 26.46 8.70 13.54
CA PHE A 474 26.04 9.86 12.76
C PHE A 474 25.79 9.54 11.28
N CYS A 475 26.67 8.73 10.67
CA CYS A 475 26.53 8.24 9.30
C CYS A 475 25.28 7.34 9.14
N ALA A 476 25.02 6.44 10.09
CA ALA A 476 23.80 5.63 10.10
C ALA A 476 22.53 6.51 10.17
N TYR A 477 22.53 7.53 11.04
CA TYR A 477 21.43 8.50 11.14
C TYR A 477 21.16 9.22 9.81
N LEU A 478 22.22 9.68 9.11
CA LEU A 478 22.15 10.28 7.77
C LEU A 478 21.60 9.33 6.69
N ILE A 479 22.05 8.07 6.69
CA ILE A 479 21.58 7.05 5.74
C ILE A 479 20.10 6.75 5.97
N ILE A 480 19.69 6.53 7.22
CA ILE A 480 18.27 6.28 7.56
C ILE A 480 17.38 7.44 7.11
N GLY A 481 17.78 8.69 7.37
CA GLY A 481 17.01 9.87 6.95
C GLY A 481 16.90 10.02 5.43
N THR A 482 18.03 9.90 4.72
CA THR A 482 18.06 10.09 3.25
C THR A 482 17.45 8.93 2.47
N ILE A 483 17.59 7.69 2.94
CA ILE A 483 16.88 6.53 2.39
C ILE A 483 15.39 6.63 2.70
N SER A 484 14.99 7.11 3.89
CA SER A 484 13.56 7.34 4.19
C SER A 484 12.92 8.35 3.23
N TRP A 485 13.58 9.48 2.97
CA TRP A 485 13.10 10.43 1.96
C TRP A 485 12.92 9.76 0.58
N ILE A 486 13.89 8.96 0.14
CA ILE A 486 13.84 8.26 -1.15
C ILE A 486 12.68 7.25 -1.21
N VAL A 487 12.57 6.36 -0.21
CA VAL A 487 11.57 5.28 -0.17
C VAL A 487 10.16 5.83 -0.09
N ILE A 488 9.95 6.87 0.72
CA ILE A 488 8.64 7.51 0.84
C ILE A 488 8.32 8.29 -0.44
N GLN A 489 9.30 8.90 -1.12
CA GLN A 489 9.09 9.57 -2.41
C GLN A 489 8.68 8.58 -3.52
N SER A 490 9.30 7.41 -3.61
CA SER A 490 8.97 6.38 -4.63
C SER A 490 7.63 5.70 -4.37
N LEU A 491 7.22 5.56 -3.10
CA LEU A 491 5.90 5.04 -2.74
C LEU A 491 4.78 6.08 -2.90
N ALA A 492 5.07 7.36 -2.63
CA ALA A 492 4.10 8.45 -2.79
C ALA A 492 3.81 8.72 -4.27
N VAL A 493 4.84 8.74 -5.13
CA VAL A 493 4.63 8.85 -6.58
C VAL A 493 5.30 7.69 -7.32
N PRO A 494 4.61 6.54 -7.48
CA PRO A 494 5.08 5.48 -8.35
C PRO A 494 5.37 6.01 -9.76
N LEU A 495 6.25 5.32 -10.48
CA LEU A 495 6.81 5.73 -11.78
C LEU A 495 7.76 6.95 -11.77
N ARG A 496 7.92 7.72 -10.67
CA ARG A 496 8.98 8.75 -10.61
C ARG A 496 10.36 8.09 -10.39
N PRO A 497 11.34 8.27 -11.29
CA PRO A 497 12.65 7.63 -11.15
C PRO A 497 13.44 8.24 -9.98
N ILE A 498 13.88 7.42 -9.03
CA ILE A 498 14.68 7.86 -7.87
C ILE A 498 15.93 8.62 -8.31
N ARG A 499 16.07 9.84 -7.79
CA ARG A 499 17.19 10.78 -8.02
C ARG A 499 17.91 11.09 -6.70
N ILE A 500 19.09 10.49 -6.49
CA ILE A 500 19.93 10.73 -5.30
C ILE A 500 20.26 12.23 -5.11
N ARG A 501 20.39 12.99 -6.20
CA ARG A 501 20.63 14.45 -6.16
C ARG A 501 19.50 15.24 -5.48
N ALA A 502 18.26 14.74 -5.48
CA ALA A 502 17.12 15.41 -4.84
C ALA A 502 17.13 15.22 -3.32
N SER A 503 17.31 14.00 -2.83
CA SER A 503 17.42 13.72 -1.39
C SER A 503 18.67 14.36 -0.77
N LEU A 504 19.80 14.40 -1.47
CA LEU A 504 21.00 15.12 -1.03
C LEU A 504 20.79 16.64 -0.98
N LYS A 505 20.05 17.24 -1.93
CA LYS A 505 19.67 18.67 -1.88
C LYS A 505 18.83 18.95 -0.63
N GLU A 506 17.89 18.06 -0.30
CA GLU A 506 17.02 18.25 0.87
C GLU A 506 17.76 18.02 2.20
N ALA A 507 18.63 17.01 2.27
CA ALA A 507 19.51 16.80 3.42
C ALA A 507 20.42 18.01 3.66
N ARG A 508 20.91 18.66 2.59
CA ARG A 508 21.65 19.92 2.66
C ARG A 508 20.76 21.10 3.10
N ARG A 509 19.51 21.19 2.63
CA ARG A 509 18.53 22.22 3.05
C ARG A 509 18.27 22.16 4.57
N ASN A 510 18.09 20.95 5.10
CA ASN A 510 17.73 20.73 6.50
C ASN A 510 18.94 20.43 7.42
N TRP A 511 20.18 20.49 6.91
CA TRP A 511 21.39 20.01 7.59
C TRP A 511 21.54 20.48 9.04
N LYS A 512 21.33 21.77 9.32
CA LYS A 512 21.44 22.33 10.69
C LYS A 512 20.44 21.69 11.67
N ARG A 513 19.23 21.35 11.22
CA ARG A 513 18.19 20.68 12.03
C ARG A 513 18.52 19.19 12.20
N PHE A 514 18.91 18.56 11.09
CA PHE A 514 19.23 17.14 11.02
C PHE A 514 20.46 16.78 11.87
N ALA A 515 21.57 17.50 11.71
CA ALA A 515 22.79 17.26 12.47
C ALA A 515 22.59 17.49 13.98
N GLY A 516 21.88 18.57 14.37
CA GLY A 516 21.57 18.85 15.77
C GLY A 516 20.70 17.75 16.43
N ALA A 517 19.72 17.21 15.70
CA ALA A 517 18.90 16.10 16.20
C ALA A 517 19.69 14.78 16.30
N GLY A 518 20.58 14.50 15.33
CA GLY A 518 21.46 13.32 15.37
C GLY A 518 22.44 13.36 16.55
N ILE A 519 23.10 14.50 16.78
CA ILE A 519 24.01 14.70 17.93
C ILE A 519 23.26 14.56 19.25
N LEU A 520 22.09 15.22 19.39
CA LEU A 520 21.27 15.11 20.59
C LEU A 520 20.83 13.66 20.86
N SER A 521 20.43 12.93 19.83
CA SER A 521 20.06 11.51 19.95
C SER A 521 21.23 10.64 20.36
N PHE A 522 22.43 10.88 19.83
CA PHE A 522 23.63 10.13 20.19
C PHE A 522 24.02 10.36 21.66
N LEU A 523 24.08 11.62 22.09
CA LEU A 523 24.42 11.98 23.47
C LEU A 523 23.40 11.41 24.48
N LEU A 524 22.10 11.46 24.14
CA LEU A 524 21.05 10.85 24.97
C LEU A 524 21.13 9.31 24.98
N SER A 525 21.46 8.66 23.86
CA SER A 525 21.62 7.19 23.79
C SER A 525 22.81 6.70 24.60
N VAL A 526 23.95 7.40 24.51
CA VAL A 526 25.16 7.07 25.27
C VAL A 526 24.94 7.36 26.76
N GLY A 527 24.43 8.53 27.12
CA GLY A 527 24.17 8.91 28.51
C GLY A 527 23.21 7.96 29.21
N ILE A 528 22.06 7.64 28.60
CA ILE A 528 21.11 6.68 29.18
C ILE A 528 21.69 5.25 29.16
N GLY A 529 22.38 4.84 28.10
CA GLY A 529 23.00 3.51 28.00
C GLY A 529 24.05 3.24 29.09
N ILE A 530 24.83 4.26 29.47
CA ILE A 530 25.77 4.20 30.60
C ILE A 530 25.03 4.09 31.94
N ILE A 531 23.96 4.88 32.15
CA ILE A 531 23.23 4.93 33.42
C ILE A 531 22.35 3.68 33.66
N THR A 532 21.84 3.06 32.61
CA THR A 532 20.75 2.05 32.70
C THR A 532 21.09 0.68 32.11
N CYS A 533 22.36 0.46 31.74
CA CYS A 533 22.86 -0.75 31.08
C CYS A 533 22.12 -1.09 29.77
N GLY A 534 22.40 -2.26 29.19
CA GLY A 534 21.94 -2.65 27.85
C GLY A 534 20.42 -2.63 27.64
N ILE A 535 19.61 -2.83 28.69
CA ILE A 535 18.14 -2.78 28.60
C ILE A 535 17.66 -1.37 28.26
N GLY A 536 18.17 -0.33 28.95
CA GLY A 536 17.76 1.03 28.66
C GLY A 536 18.28 1.54 27.31
N PHE A 537 19.45 1.08 26.86
CA PHE A 537 19.94 1.31 25.49
C PHE A 537 19.01 0.71 24.42
N LEU A 538 18.48 -0.50 24.63
CA LEU A 538 17.48 -1.08 23.73
C LEU A 538 16.16 -0.28 23.74
N VAL A 539 15.71 0.17 24.92
CA VAL A 539 14.49 0.99 25.04
C VAL A 539 14.65 2.34 24.34
N THR A 540 15.77 3.05 24.51
CA THR A 540 16.01 4.32 23.80
C THR A 540 16.12 4.11 22.28
N SER A 541 16.83 3.07 21.85
CA SER A 541 16.92 2.68 20.43
C SER A 541 15.55 2.43 19.80
N VAL A 542 14.60 1.83 20.53
CA VAL A 542 13.20 1.63 20.10
C VAL A 542 12.39 2.93 20.12
N LEU A 543 12.61 3.83 21.09
CA LEU A 543 11.85 5.09 21.17
C LEU A 543 12.27 6.13 20.12
N TRP A 544 13.52 6.08 19.66
CA TRP A 544 14.10 7.06 18.72
C TRP A 544 14.41 6.49 17.32
N THR A 545 14.04 5.25 17.02
CA THR A 545 14.23 4.64 15.68
C THR A 545 13.65 5.50 14.56
N LEU A 546 12.54 6.20 14.83
CA LEU A 546 11.85 7.04 13.86
C LEU A 546 12.31 8.51 13.90
N LEU A 547 13.33 8.87 14.68
CA LEU A 547 13.80 10.25 14.77
C LEU A 547 14.38 10.76 13.44
N ALA A 548 15.18 9.94 12.74
CA ALA A 548 15.74 10.30 11.43
C ALA A 548 14.65 10.59 10.37
N PRO A 549 13.66 9.70 10.12
CA PRO A 549 12.57 10.02 9.20
C PRO A 549 11.68 11.18 9.69
N VAL A 550 11.40 11.31 10.99
CA VAL A 550 10.60 12.44 11.52
C VAL A 550 11.30 13.78 11.24
N VAL A 551 12.59 13.92 11.53
CA VAL A 551 13.31 15.19 11.28
C VAL A 551 13.42 15.49 9.78
N MET A 552 13.59 14.46 8.94
CA MET A 552 13.68 14.62 7.48
C MET A 552 12.33 14.95 6.82
N MET A 553 11.24 14.30 7.23
CA MET A 553 9.92 14.38 6.59
C MET A 553 9.00 15.45 7.19
N GLU A 554 9.14 15.72 8.49
CA GLU A 554 8.27 16.63 9.25
C GLU A 554 8.98 17.93 9.64
N ASN A 555 10.29 18.03 9.41
CA ASN A 555 11.11 19.24 9.58
C ASN A 555 11.14 19.81 11.03
N LEU A 556 10.73 18.98 11.99
CA LEU A 556 10.71 19.24 13.43
C LEU A 556 12.14 19.34 14.02
N LYS A 557 12.28 19.95 15.19
CA LYS A 557 13.57 20.13 15.88
C LYS A 557 13.57 19.50 17.28
N GLY A 558 14.75 19.05 17.72
CA GLY A 558 15.03 18.69 19.12
C GLY A 558 13.95 17.86 19.80
N MET A 559 13.42 18.36 20.93
CA MET A 559 12.45 17.64 21.75
C MET A 559 11.11 17.36 21.06
N GLU A 560 10.68 18.16 20.08
CA GLU A 560 9.43 17.92 19.35
C GLU A 560 9.54 16.66 18.49
N ALA A 561 10.65 16.53 17.75
CA ALA A 561 10.95 15.35 16.95
C ALA A 561 11.08 14.08 17.83
N LEU A 562 11.67 14.21 19.02
CA LEU A 562 11.76 13.11 20.00
C LEU A 562 10.38 12.70 20.55
N ARG A 563 9.52 13.65 20.93
CA ARG A 563 8.12 13.38 21.34
C ARG A 563 7.35 12.69 20.20
N ARG A 564 7.50 13.18 18.97
CA ARG A 564 6.82 12.67 17.78
C ARG A 564 7.27 11.26 17.40
N SER A 565 8.58 10.97 17.42
CA SER A 565 9.10 9.60 17.28
C SER A 565 8.49 8.66 18.34
N LYS A 566 8.49 9.06 19.61
CA LYS A 566 7.89 8.30 20.72
C LYS A 566 6.38 8.07 20.55
N ALA A 567 5.64 9.01 19.96
CA ALA A 567 4.22 8.86 19.64
C ALA A 567 3.98 7.86 18.48
N LEU A 568 4.74 7.97 17.39
CA LEU A 568 4.67 7.05 16.24
C LEU A 568 5.05 5.61 16.65
N VAL A 569 6.15 5.44 17.40
CA VAL A 569 6.58 4.14 17.93
C VAL A 569 5.48 3.47 18.77
N LYS A 570 4.81 4.22 19.65
CA LYS A 570 3.69 3.70 20.47
C LYS A 570 2.56 3.10 19.62
N ARG A 571 2.23 3.65 18.44
CA ARG A 571 1.17 3.11 17.55
C ARG A 571 1.44 1.68 17.09
N SER A 572 2.72 1.26 17.00
CA SER A 572 3.09 -0.12 16.63
C SER A 572 4.35 -0.66 17.34
N LEU A 573 4.39 -0.52 18.67
CA LEU A 573 5.54 -0.87 19.53
C LEU A 573 6.18 -2.22 19.18
N ALA A 574 5.39 -3.29 19.06
CA ALA A 574 5.90 -4.64 18.77
C ALA A 574 6.64 -4.75 17.41
N THR A 575 6.23 -4.00 16.38
CA THR A 575 6.97 -3.99 15.11
C THR A 575 8.13 -3.00 15.11
N SER A 576 8.14 -2.00 15.99
CA SER A 576 9.29 -1.14 16.24
C SER A 576 10.40 -1.90 16.97
N ILE A 577 10.06 -2.66 18.02
CA ILE A 577 10.97 -3.59 18.70
C ILE A 577 11.56 -4.59 17.69
N ALA A 578 10.72 -5.22 16.87
CA ALA A 578 11.19 -6.18 15.87
C ALA A 578 12.09 -5.55 14.77
N ALA A 579 11.81 -4.31 14.36
CA ALA A 579 12.68 -3.58 13.42
C ALA A 579 14.05 -3.24 14.04
N VAL A 580 14.08 -2.81 15.31
CA VAL A 580 15.34 -2.54 16.03
C VAL A 580 16.11 -3.82 16.31
N ALA A 581 15.43 -4.92 16.65
CA ALA A 581 16.06 -6.23 16.76
C ALA A 581 16.75 -6.61 15.43
N LEU A 582 16.11 -6.38 14.28
CA LEU A 582 16.73 -6.59 12.96
C LEU A 582 17.90 -5.65 12.67
N THR A 583 17.87 -4.38 13.12
CA THR A 583 19.02 -3.46 12.94
C THR A 583 20.29 -3.90 13.67
N PHE A 584 20.18 -4.68 14.75
CA PHE A 584 21.34 -5.26 15.44
C PHE A 584 21.64 -6.69 14.99
N LEU A 585 20.61 -7.53 14.81
CA LEU A 585 20.74 -8.94 14.47
C LEU A 585 21.35 -9.17 13.07
N ILE A 586 20.96 -8.36 12.07
CA ILE A 586 21.47 -8.52 10.71
C ILE A 586 22.99 -8.27 10.65
N PRO A 587 23.53 -7.13 11.15
CA PRO A 587 24.97 -6.95 11.29
C PRO A 587 25.64 -8.06 12.12
N PHE A 588 25.10 -8.41 13.29
CA PHE A 588 25.69 -9.40 14.19
C PHE A 588 25.87 -10.78 13.54
N LEU A 589 24.81 -11.32 12.92
CA LEU A 589 24.89 -12.61 12.22
C LEU A 589 25.88 -12.56 11.05
N SER A 590 25.90 -11.46 10.30
CA SER A 590 26.77 -11.33 9.14
C SER A 590 28.25 -11.18 9.51
N ALA A 591 28.56 -10.49 10.60
CA ALA A 591 29.92 -10.42 11.17
C ALA A 591 30.36 -11.77 11.75
N GLY A 592 29.45 -12.49 12.43
CA GLY A 592 29.69 -13.85 12.92
C GLY A 592 30.03 -14.83 11.80
N LEU A 593 29.32 -14.76 10.67
CA LEU A 593 29.59 -15.58 9.48
C LEU A 593 30.97 -15.32 8.89
N ILE A 594 31.37 -14.05 8.73
CA ILE A 594 32.73 -13.71 8.25
C ILE A 594 33.80 -14.22 9.22
N SER A 595 33.62 -14.02 10.53
CA SER A 595 34.56 -14.49 11.55
C SER A 595 34.71 -16.02 11.54
N PHE A 596 33.59 -16.74 11.37
CA PHE A 596 33.58 -18.21 11.24
C PHE A 596 34.35 -18.70 10.00
N VAL A 597 34.12 -18.09 8.83
CA VAL A 597 34.84 -18.40 7.59
C VAL A 597 36.34 -18.15 7.75
N ILE A 598 36.73 -16.97 8.27
CA ILE A 598 38.13 -16.61 8.50
C ILE A 598 38.82 -17.62 9.45
N ASN A 599 38.16 -18.05 10.52
CA ASN A 599 38.68 -19.02 11.47
C ASN A 599 38.92 -20.41 10.83
N ILE A 600 38.00 -20.86 9.97
CA ILE A 600 38.18 -22.10 9.20
C ILE A 600 39.37 -21.99 8.24
N THR A 601 39.48 -20.90 7.47
CA THR A 601 40.62 -20.68 6.55
C THR A 601 41.95 -20.63 7.30
N ALA A 602 42.02 -19.91 8.43
CA ALA A 602 43.23 -19.84 9.25
C ALA A 602 43.65 -21.21 9.81
N LYS A 603 42.69 -22.04 10.25
CA LYS A 603 42.95 -23.42 10.70
C LYS A 603 43.42 -24.33 9.58
N ALA A 604 42.89 -24.20 8.37
CA ALA A 604 43.33 -24.96 7.21
C ALA A 604 44.81 -24.65 6.86
N VAL A 605 45.15 -23.36 6.73
CA VAL A 605 46.52 -22.92 6.41
C VAL A 605 47.52 -23.33 7.50
N ASN A 606 47.17 -23.20 8.79
CA ASN A 606 48.03 -23.65 9.89
C ASN A 606 48.21 -25.18 9.91
N SER A 607 47.18 -25.95 9.52
CA SER A 607 47.26 -27.40 9.38
C SER A 607 48.27 -27.80 8.30
N GLU A 608 48.21 -27.18 7.12
CA GLU A 608 49.21 -27.41 6.05
C GLU A 608 50.62 -26.99 6.47
N SER A 609 50.78 -25.81 7.07
CA SER A 609 52.09 -25.36 7.58
C SER A 609 52.67 -26.33 8.61
N SER A 610 51.83 -26.98 9.44
CA SER A 610 52.29 -27.98 10.41
C SER A 610 52.75 -29.29 9.75
N LYS A 611 52.11 -29.69 8.64
CA LYS A 611 52.51 -30.87 7.85
C LYS A 611 53.83 -30.61 7.13
N VAL A 612 53.97 -29.45 6.48
CA VAL A 612 55.22 -29.04 5.82
C VAL A 612 56.37 -28.96 6.82
N GLN A 613 56.14 -28.40 8.02
CA GLN A 613 57.17 -28.36 9.06
C GLN A 613 57.56 -29.77 9.54
N LYS A 614 56.60 -30.69 9.73
CA LYS A 614 56.91 -32.09 10.07
C LYS A 614 57.73 -32.79 8.99
N ILE A 615 57.42 -32.57 7.70
CA ILE A 615 58.19 -33.14 6.58
C ILE A 615 59.61 -32.54 6.55
N ALA A 616 59.74 -31.22 6.71
CA ALA A 616 61.04 -30.54 6.76
C ALA A 616 61.90 -31.04 7.93
N ASN A 617 61.31 -31.23 9.11
CA ASN A 617 62.00 -31.82 10.26
C ASN A 617 62.45 -33.26 9.96
N ILE A 618 61.59 -34.12 9.40
CA ILE A 618 61.95 -35.51 9.05
C ILE A 618 63.10 -35.56 8.03
N VAL A 619 63.12 -34.66 7.04
CA VAL A 619 64.23 -34.56 6.05
C VAL A 619 65.52 -34.07 6.73
N HIS A 620 65.44 -33.13 7.66
CA HIS A 620 66.59 -32.68 8.44
C HIS A 620 67.12 -33.79 9.38
N ASP A 621 66.24 -34.48 10.08
CA ASP A 621 66.56 -35.60 10.97
C ASP A 621 67.18 -36.77 10.18
N ALA A 622 66.76 -36.99 8.93
CA ALA A 622 67.43 -37.95 8.03
C ALA A 622 68.88 -37.55 7.70
N SER A 623 69.22 -36.26 7.66
CA SER A 623 70.55 -35.75 7.31
C SER A 623 71.59 -35.74 8.46
N LEU A 624 71.16 -35.88 9.71
CA LEU A 624 72.05 -35.85 10.89
C LEU A 624 72.86 -37.15 11.07
N SER A 625 74.07 -37.03 11.62
CA SER A 625 74.94 -38.16 11.98
C SER A 625 74.42 -38.94 13.22
N PRO A 626 74.98 -40.13 13.52
CA PRO A 626 74.55 -40.93 14.68
C PRO A 626 74.78 -40.23 16.04
N GLU A 627 75.83 -39.41 16.16
CA GLU A 627 76.19 -38.73 17.41
C GLU A 627 75.25 -37.55 17.69
N GLU A 628 74.99 -36.70 16.69
CA GLU A 628 74.01 -35.59 16.77
C GLU A 628 72.60 -36.09 17.11
N LYS A 629 72.23 -37.28 16.62
CA LYS A 629 70.95 -37.95 16.95
C LYS A 629 70.87 -38.37 18.42
N ALA A 630 71.96 -38.84 19.00
CA ALA A 630 72.02 -39.22 20.41
C ALA A 630 71.96 -37.98 21.33
N GLU A 631 72.70 -36.92 21.00
CA GLU A 631 72.70 -35.67 21.76
C GLU A 631 71.32 -34.99 21.74
N ARG A 632 70.67 -34.91 20.58
CA ARG A 632 69.33 -34.32 20.47
C ARG A 632 68.25 -35.14 21.16
N ALA A 633 68.34 -36.48 21.15
CA ALA A 633 67.44 -37.33 21.93
C ALA A 633 67.58 -37.11 23.45
N ALA A 634 68.81 -36.87 23.93
CA ALA A 634 69.05 -36.51 25.33
C ALA A 634 68.48 -35.12 25.69
N GLN A 635 68.52 -34.16 24.77
CA GLN A 635 67.89 -32.84 24.96
C GLN A 635 66.36 -32.92 24.96
N GLU A 636 65.74 -33.63 24.02
CA GLU A 636 64.28 -33.77 23.95
C GLU A 636 63.71 -34.54 25.17
N ALA A 637 64.46 -35.50 25.73
CA ALA A 637 64.10 -36.19 26.98
C ALA A 637 64.15 -35.30 28.24
N SER A 638 64.73 -34.09 28.16
CA SER A 638 64.80 -33.13 29.27
C SER A 638 63.70 -32.05 29.29
N ALA A 639 62.86 -32.00 28.25
CA ALA A 639 61.87 -30.95 28.07
C ALA A 639 60.50 -31.30 28.70
N GLU A 640 59.99 -30.43 29.58
CA GLU A 640 58.65 -30.60 30.17
C GLU A 640 57.52 -30.54 29.12
N PRO A 641 56.44 -31.34 29.27
CA PRO A 641 55.33 -31.38 28.34
C PRO A 641 54.50 -30.09 28.38
N LYS A 642 54.53 -29.31 27.29
CA LYS A 642 53.63 -28.17 27.10
C LYS A 642 52.18 -28.65 27.04
N LYS A 643 51.35 -28.18 27.98
CA LYS A 643 49.90 -28.42 27.98
C LYS A 643 49.24 -27.69 26.80
N ASP A 644 48.29 -28.35 26.16
CA ASP A 644 47.47 -27.77 25.09
C ASP A 644 46.71 -26.52 25.57
N GLU A 645 46.68 -25.46 24.74
CA GLU A 645 45.92 -24.25 25.03
C GLU A 645 44.41 -24.50 24.89
N THR A 646 43.64 -24.14 25.92
CA THR A 646 42.18 -24.32 25.94
C THR A 646 41.46 -23.35 25.01
N ILE A 647 40.56 -23.88 24.18
CA ILE A 647 39.84 -23.10 23.16
C ILE A 647 38.81 -22.17 23.82
N ASN A 648 39.16 -20.89 23.97
CA ASN A 648 38.29 -19.90 24.59
C ASN A 648 37.31 -19.28 23.58
N ILE A 649 36.12 -19.88 23.43
CA ILE A 649 35.02 -19.32 22.62
C ILE A 649 34.20 -18.35 23.49
N GLY A 650 34.72 -17.13 23.67
CA GLY A 650 34.07 -16.09 24.46
C GLY A 650 34.26 -14.69 23.87
N PHE A 651 33.20 -13.88 23.86
CA PHE A 651 33.24 -12.45 23.47
C PHE A 651 33.87 -11.56 24.57
N GLY A 652 34.77 -12.12 25.39
CA GLY A 652 35.51 -11.45 26.45
C GLY A 652 36.94 -11.16 26.02
N ARG A 653 37.34 -9.88 26.03
CA ARG A 653 38.68 -9.44 25.61
C ARG A 653 39.74 -9.85 26.64
N GLY A 654 40.31 -11.04 26.49
CA GLY A 654 41.34 -11.58 27.38
C GLY A 654 42.55 -10.65 27.47
N LEU A 655 42.85 -10.19 28.69
CA LEU A 655 44.03 -9.36 28.96
C LEU A 655 45.29 -10.24 29.00
N THR A 656 46.28 -9.82 28.21
CA THR A 656 47.72 -10.14 28.36
C THR A 656 48.11 -11.62 28.56
N SER A 657 48.47 -12.30 27.47
CA SER A 657 49.69 -13.10 27.50
C SER A 657 50.84 -12.21 27.03
N LYS A 658 51.80 -11.93 27.92
CA LYS A 658 52.92 -11.00 27.65
C LYS A 658 54.00 -11.61 26.74
N ASN A 659 53.91 -12.91 26.43
CA ASN A 659 54.96 -13.69 25.78
C ASN A 659 54.53 -14.30 24.43
N LYS A 660 53.66 -13.60 23.68
CA LYS A 660 53.43 -13.91 22.26
C LYS A 660 54.63 -13.46 21.42
N ASP A 661 55.14 -14.38 20.60
CA ASP A 661 56.19 -14.16 19.61
C ASP A 661 55.78 -13.12 18.55
N MET A 662 56.75 -12.41 17.98
CA MET A 662 56.56 -11.37 16.97
C MET A 662 55.71 -11.88 15.79
N ARG A 663 55.94 -13.12 15.32
CA ARG A 663 55.14 -13.74 14.25
C ARG A 663 53.66 -13.80 14.63
N THR A 664 53.34 -14.18 15.86
CA THR A 664 51.94 -14.25 16.32
C THR A 664 51.30 -12.87 16.51
N ARG A 665 52.06 -11.85 16.93
CA ARG A 665 51.56 -10.46 17.01
C ARG A 665 51.21 -9.90 15.62
N VAL A 666 52.07 -10.17 14.63
CA VAL A 666 51.84 -9.77 13.24
C VAL A 666 50.62 -10.51 12.67
N THR A 667 50.47 -11.82 12.88
CA THR A 667 49.28 -12.54 12.40
C THR A 667 47.99 -12.04 13.05
N ASP A 668 47.99 -11.76 14.36
CA ASP A 668 46.82 -11.22 15.06
C ASP A 668 46.39 -9.86 14.47
N ALA A 669 47.35 -8.93 14.27
CA ALA A 669 47.05 -7.60 13.72
C ALA A 669 46.65 -7.61 12.24
N VAL A 670 47.23 -8.52 11.43
CA VAL A 670 46.77 -8.78 10.06
C VAL A 670 45.34 -9.32 10.07
N LEU A 671 45.00 -10.24 10.98
CA LEU A 671 43.66 -10.82 11.10
C LEU A 671 42.61 -9.79 11.50
N GLU A 672 42.90 -8.95 12.51
CA GLU A 672 42.03 -7.82 12.90
C GLU A 672 41.85 -6.83 11.74
N SER A 673 42.91 -6.53 10.99
CA SER A 673 42.86 -5.59 9.87
C SER A 673 42.04 -6.13 8.68
N LEU A 674 42.23 -7.41 8.33
CA LEU A 674 41.43 -8.08 7.29
C LEU A 674 39.94 -8.13 7.68
N LEU A 675 39.64 -8.44 8.94
CA LEU A 675 38.27 -8.44 9.45
C LEU A 675 37.64 -7.04 9.34
N GLN A 676 38.36 -5.98 9.72
CA GLN A 676 37.87 -4.60 9.59
C GLN A 676 37.60 -4.19 8.13
N VAL A 677 38.47 -4.56 7.19
CA VAL A 677 38.28 -4.29 5.75
C VAL A 677 37.07 -5.06 5.19
N LEU A 678 36.90 -6.33 5.56
CA LEU A 678 35.79 -7.18 5.08
C LEU A 678 34.43 -6.78 5.68
N LEU A 679 34.40 -6.23 6.89
CA LEU A 679 33.16 -5.79 7.54
C LEU A 679 32.57 -4.50 6.93
N LEU A 680 33.39 -3.60 6.37
CA LEU A 680 32.91 -2.29 5.90
C LEU A 680 31.93 -2.36 4.71
N PRO A 681 32.18 -3.14 3.62
CA PRO A 681 31.19 -3.32 2.55
C PRO A 681 29.89 -3.97 3.04
N LEU A 682 30.00 -4.90 3.99
CA LEU A 682 28.86 -5.57 4.60
C LEU A 682 28.04 -4.62 5.48
N GLN A 683 28.70 -3.72 6.22
CA GLN A 683 28.05 -2.65 6.98
C GLN A 683 27.29 -1.68 6.05
N ILE A 684 27.86 -1.33 4.90
CA ILE A 684 27.20 -0.51 3.86
C ILE A 684 25.91 -1.19 3.37
N ILE A 685 25.97 -2.47 3.03
CA ILE A 685 24.81 -3.26 2.55
C ILE A 685 23.73 -3.35 3.64
N THR A 686 24.10 -3.78 4.85
CA THR A 686 23.16 -4.03 5.95
C THR A 686 22.53 -2.74 6.48
N THR A 687 23.27 -1.64 6.56
CA THR A 687 22.75 -0.31 6.92
C THR A 687 21.79 0.22 5.83
N SER A 688 22.09 -0.01 4.55
CA SER A 688 21.20 0.37 3.44
C SER A 688 19.85 -0.35 3.53
N PHE A 689 19.87 -1.67 3.70
CA PHE A 689 18.68 -2.50 3.75
C PHE A 689 17.81 -2.20 4.98
N THR A 690 18.43 -2.14 6.16
CA THR A 690 17.70 -1.87 7.41
C THR A 690 17.10 -0.47 7.44
N SER A 691 17.73 0.53 6.80
CA SER A 691 17.16 1.88 6.63
C SER A 691 15.82 1.88 5.88
N ILE A 692 15.63 0.97 4.91
CA ILE A 692 14.34 0.82 4.20
C ILE A 692 13.27 0.24 5.15
N ILE A 693 13.63 -0.70 6.03
CA ILE A 693 12.71 -1.22 7.07
C ILE A 693 12.24 -0.08 7.99
N ILE A 694 13.14 0.84 8.37
CA ILE A 694 12.79 2.01 9.20
C ILE A 694 11.91 3.02 8.43
N ALA A 695 12.19 3.26 7.14
CA ALA A 695 11.36 4.11 6.28
C ALA A 695 9.91 3.59 6.17
N LEU A 696 9.74 2.28 5.94
CA LEU A 696 8.43 1.64 5.87
C LEU A 696 7.73 1.59 7.23
N LEU A 697 8.49 1.44 8.34
CA LEU A 697 7.95 1.53 9.70
C LEU A 697 7.45 2.96 10.02
N TYR A 698 8.15 4.01 9.59
CA TYR A 698 7.66 5.39 9.70
C TYR A 698 6.33 5.57 8.94
N LEU A 699 6.29 5.21 7.65
CA LEU A 699 5.08 5.33 6.84
C LEU A 699 3.89 4.59 7.48
N LYS A 700 4.11 3.33 7.86
CA LYS A 700 3.11 2.51 8.54
C LYS A 700 2.64 3.10 9.87
N THR A 701 3.52 3.68 10.68
CA THR A 701 3.13 4.29 11.97
C THR A 701 2.45 5.67 11.81
N ARG A 702 2.71 6.37 10.69
CA ARG A 702 1.92 7.53 10.25
C ARG A 702 0.49 7.12 9.89
N LEU A 703 0.34 6.24 8.89
CA LEU A 703 -0.95 5.73 8.40
C LEU A 703 -1.79 5.09 9.53
N ALA A 704 -1.15 4.35 10.44
CA ALA A 704 -1.77 3.73 11.62
C ALA A 704 -2.25 4.73 12.70
N GLY A 705 -2.32 6.03 12.39
CA GLY A 705 -2.99 7.07 13.16
C GLY A 705 -3.90 7.97 12.32
N GLY A 706 -4.33 7.54 11.13
CA GLY A 706 -5.25 8.30 10.26
C GLY A 706 -4.61 9.45 9.47
N GLU A 707 -3.29 9.56 9.48
CA GLU A 707 -2.57 10.62 8.76
C GLU A 707 -2.33 10.22 7.29
N SER A 708 -2.86 11.01 6.35
CA SER A 708 -2.78 10.71 4.91
C SER A 708 -1.34 10.80 4.35
N LEU A 709 -1.17 10.20 3.18
CA LEU A 709 0.01 10.34 2.32
C LEU A 709 0.01 11.66 1.53
N GLN A 710 -1.16 12.28 1.35
CA GLN A 710 -1.35 13.57 0.66
C GLN A 710 -0.49 14.70 1.30
N ASP A 711 -0.39 14.70 2.64
CA ASP A 711 0.46 15.61 3.44
C ASP A 711 1.96 15.53 3.13
N LEU A 712 2.41 14.40 2.58
CA LEU A 712 3.80 14.15 2.20
C LEU A 712 4.00 14.37 0.71
N LEU A 713 2.99 14.07 -0.11
CA LEU A 713 2.95 14.34 -1.54
C LEU A 713 3.20 15.82 -1.86
N SER A 714 2.49 16.73 -1.19
CA SER A 714 2.67 18.19 -1.36
C SER A 714 4.13 18.63 -1.22
N LYS A 715 4.83 18.16 -0.18
CA LYS A 715 6.25 18.45 0.08
C LYS A 715 7.18 17.91 -1.01
N PHE A 716 6.84 16.79 -1.64
CA PHE A 716 7.57 16.23 -2.79
C PHE A 716 7.24 16.94 -4.12
N GLU A 717 6.12 17.66 -4.22
CA GLU A 717 5.81 18.53 -5.36
C GLU A 717 6.56 19.85 -5.33
N GLU A 718 6.83 20.40 -4.14
CA GLU A 718 7.52 21.68 -3.94
C GLU A 718 9.06 21.59 -4.10
N THR A 719 9.66 20.42 -3.86
CA THR A 719 11.13 20.30 -3.73
C THR A 719 11.89 20.25 -5.05
N ASP A 720 11.30 19.74 -6.14
CA ASP A 720 12.02 19.36 -7.38
C ASP A 720 11.87 20.38 -8.54
N ARG A 721 12.53 21.54 -8.35
CA ARG A 721 12.73 22.66 -9.30
C ARG A 721 11.52 23.59 -9.53
N PRO A 722 11.74 24.85 -9.96
CA PRO A 722 10.68 25.63 -10.59
C PRO A 722 10.14 24.85 -11.79
N ARG A 723 8.82 24.65 -11.81
CA ARG A 723 8.11 23.86 -12.80
C ARG A 723 8.33 24.45 -14.20
N LYS A 724 8.53 23.59 -15.21
CA LYS A 724 8.54 24.05 -16.62
C LYS A 724 7.16 24.65 -16.94
N LYS A 725 7.10 25.67 -17.81
CA LYS A 725 5.85 26.36 -18.17
C LYS A 725 4.69 25.41 -18.55
N TRP A 726 4.98 24.24 -19.13
CA TRP A 726 3.94 23.25 -19.43
C TRP A 726 3.39 22.52 -18.19
N GLN A 727 4.22 22.23 -17.20
CA GLN A 727 3.81 21.60 -15.93
C GLN A 727 2.95 22.55 -15.11
N GLU A 728 3.31 23.84 -15.08
CA GLU A 728 2.48 24.86 -14.42
C GLU A 728 1.15 25.07 -15.17
N ARG A 729 1.13 25.05 -16.52
CA ARG A 729 -0.14 25.01 -17.28
C ARG A 729 -0.99 23.78 -16.97
N VAL A 730 -0.39 22.60 -16.76
CA VAL A 730 -1.12 21.39 -16.36
C VAL A 730 -1.69 21.55 -14.94
N ARG A 731 -0.91 22.06 -13.98
CA ARG A 731 -1.42 22.32 -12.62
C ARG A 731 -2.52 23.39 -12.62
N GLN A 732 -2.34 24.49 -13.35
CA GLN A 732 -3.35 25.53 -13.48
C GLN A 732 -4.64 24.99 -14.12
N ARG A 733 -4.55 24.11 -15.14
CA ARG A 733 -5.72 23.41 -15.69
C ARG A 733 -6.40 22.50 -14.66
N LEU A 734 -5.65 21.77 -13.84
CA LEU A 734 -6.21 20.92 -12.77
C LEU A 734 -6.87 21.75 -11.66
N ILE A 735 -6.31 22.90 -11.29
CA ILE A 735 -6.92 23.85 -10.35
C ILE A 735 -8.19 24.47 -10.96
N GLN A 736 -8.13 24.91 -12.22
CA GLN A 736 -9.27 25.45 -12.98
C GLN A 736 -10.39 24.41 -13.16
N SER A 737 -10.05 23.12 -13.26
CA SER A 737 -11.01 22.01 -13.34
C SER A 737 -11.43 21.47 -11.96
N GLY A 738 -11.10 22.16 -10.85
CA GLY A 738 -11.44 21.74 -9.48
C GLY A 738 -10.71 20.50 -8.94
N ARG A 739 -9.87 19.84 -9.73
CA ARG A 739 -9.16 18.58 -9.40
C ARG A 739 -7.89 18.77 -8.55
N LEU A 740 -7.60 20.01 -8.15
CA LEU A 740 -6.52 20.34 -7.23
C LEU A 740 -6.96 21.53 -6.39
N THR A 741 -7.23 21.30 -5.10
CA THR A 741 -7.57 22.37 -4.16
C THR A 741 -6.35 23.27 -3.93
N THR A 742 -6.57 24.58 -3.77
CA THR A 742 -5.49 25.56 -3.58
C THR A 742 -5.00 25.63 -2.12
N THR A 743 -4.77 24.47 -1.51
CA THR A 743 -4.28 24.28 -0.13
C THR A 743 -2.76 24.49 -0.02
N SER A 744 -2.28 25.58 -0.62
CA SER A 744 -0.89 26.06 -0.53
C SER A 744 -0.82 27.54 -0.93
N ARG A 745 -1.14 28.44 0.02
CA ARG A 745 -0.55 29.78 0.03
C ARG A 745 0.84 29.69 0.69
N PRO A 746 1.82 30.50 0.24
CA PRO A 746 3.22 30.42 0.69
C PRO A 746 3.43 30.94 2.12
#